data_AF-A0A7Y1VYH8-F1
#
_entry.id   AF-A0A7Y1VYH8-F1
#
_cell.length_a   1.000
_cell.length_b   1.000
_cell.length_c   1.000
_cell.angle_alpha   90.00
_cell.angle_beta   90.00
_cell.angle_gamma   90.00
#
_symmetry.space_group_name_H-M   'P 1'
#
loop_
_entity.id
_entity.type
_entity.pdbx_description
1 polymer ?
#
loop_
_entity_poly.entity_id
_entity_poly.type
_entity_poly.pdbx_seq_one_letter_code
_entity_poly.pdbx_strand_id
1 'polypeptide(L)'
;MKNQIISSLFIVYIFLLLIPVNLKAHPGQSDEVLQELNDYLMAIQLLRIDDEQATAIFATWHQLRTASWKIRALTDEQDLLINADVVMEQISETKLLQKKLLQECRDYFAELITKNPSIRFNVNESIHGVWNGSPIEVQLQHSKVVLIEVINNRKIPVHLFMHCDNNDEILFWNKHFVLDPGASRFTFAVCAPQQLKVYEHPITIRDNLGNKSSVRFQVKSVPIQEPGFALIPGDTPTKVILPAKEIQHISDTTFRSGINFSVRDKISEKLLTSRIEVKDAADNAYWFPVKGASYAVSRNSNSGWRTPLWDFQPGPFFYIDGQAVLGVSPKNKFAKIYCGFEYIPVEIAVPENGIIDVDLERWINMPDLGWYSGQTHIHTTDVGMPVHLDKDWPLVTQGEDLHVSAILTLKGEWETHAIYANEFPMGKRETFSTTQHIITYGEEFRNNPYGHLAFMGLKELIQPISTGALGELGGPDYPPNAIILEEAMRQGATTIAAHFGNFTRGVESIETPWPSTGFEMPVDIALGNVQLAEIYGNGGQLDIWYDILNCGFRVAATAGPDWTIKDSPRVYVQLDGQTFTLENWRKGLEKGQSFITRGPMLFFEVDAQVPGSVISVEKGPVQLEVSTEALMPDGKLPVEILFNGKVLVNTTEKKSLITIDDSGWIAARCEGAHSNPIYVDFAGRAAGYAEPAERFISIIDRLADWVKEKGLFDTEDQKKHMLDVIDQGREVYRNIINRATTLDRKY
;
A
#
# COMPACT_ATOMS: atom_id res chain seq x y z
N MET A 1 -56.94 45.70 20.54
CA MET A 1 -57.69 46.12 21.75
C MET A 1 -57.41 45.11 22.86
N LYS A 2 -56.91 45.62 24.01
CA LYS A 2 -56.65 44.98 25.33
C LYS A 2 -55.51 43.94 25.37
N ASN A 3 -54.30 44.25 25.87
CA ASN A 3 -53.85 44.51 27.28
C ASN A 3 -54.23 43.37 28.23
N GLN A 4 -53.42 42.87 29.17
CA GLN A 4 -52.08 43.19 29.74
C GLN A 4 -51.80 42.08 30.80
N ILE A 5 -50.55 41.94 31.24
CA ILE A 5 -50.05 41.65 32.63
C ILE A 5 -48.58 41.16 32.47
N ILE A 6 -47.51 41.96 32.71
CA ILE A 6 -46.88 42.34 34.01
C ILE A 6 -46.39 41.07 34.75
N SER A 7 -45.14 40.86 35.20
CA SER A 7 -43.88 41.59 35.26
C SER A 7 -42.76 40.66 35.79
N SER A 8 -41.53 41.14 35.69
CA SER A 8 -40.41 40.96 36.65
C SER A 8 -39.40 39.83 36.45
N LEU A 9 -38.22 40.30 36.04
CA LEU A 9 -36.86 39.79 36.22
C LEU A 9 -36.66 38.80 37.38
N PHE A 10 -36.06 37.66 37.05
CA PHE A 10 -35.04 37.03 37.88
C PHE A 10 -33.79 36.79 37.01
N ILE A 11 -32.68 37.37 37.45
CA ILE A 11 -31.35 37.19 36.86
C ILE A 11 -30.95 35.73 37.09
N VAL A 12 -30.84 34.95 36.02
CA VAL A 12 -30.17 33.65 36.04
C VAL A 12 -28.77 33.86 35.47
N TYR A 13 -27.78 33.75 36.35
CA TYR A 13 -26.38 33.50 36.01
C TYR A 13 -26.33 32.25 35.13
N ILE A 14 -26.22 32.42 33.81
CA ILE A 14 -25.77 31.33 32.93
C ILE A 14 -24.27 31.24 33.13
N PHE A 15 -23.86 30.30 33.98
CA PHE A 15 -22.55 29.67 33.87
C PHE A 15 -22.45 29.12 32.45
N LEU A 16 -21.81 29.88 31.57
CA LEU A 16 -21.10 29.34 30.41
C LEU A 16 -19.99 28.46 31.00
N LEU A 17 -20.35 27.23 31.33
CA LEU A 17 -19.40 26.14 31.40
C LEU A 17 -18.72 26.11 30.03
N LEU A 18 -17.51 26.66 30.01
CA LEU A 18 -16.47 26.32 29.06
C LEU A 18 -16.50 24.80 28.93
N ILE A 19 -17.16 24.30 27.89
CA ILE A 19 -16.85 22.97 27.39
C ILE A 19 -15.37 23.08 27.04
N PRO A 20 -14.47 22.31 27.68
CA PRO A 20 -13.10 22.25 27.19
C PRO A 20 -13.24 21.78 25.75
N VAL A 21 -12.89 22.65 24.81
CA VAL A 21 -12.63 22.22 23.44
C VAL A 21 -11.48 21.25 23.62
N ASN A 22 -11.79 19.95 23.66
CA ASN A 22 -10.78 18.92 23.54
C ASN A 22 -10.06 19.26 22.24
N LEU A 23 -8.84 19.79 22.39
CA LEU A 23 -7.85 19.83 21.34
C LEU A 23 -7.78 18.37 20.86
N LYS A 24 -8.30 18.15 19.66
CA LYS A 24 -8.24 16.82 19.05
C LYS A 24 -6.98 16.84 18.19
N ALA A 25 -6.20 15.76 18.31
CA ALA A 25 -5.28 15.32 17.29
C ALA A 25 -6.01 15.21 15.92
N HIS A 26 -5.26 14.92 14.84
CA HIS A 26 -5.83 14.73 13.49
C HIS A 26 -7.14 13.90 13.57
N PRO A 27 -8.18 14.15 12.73
CA PRO A 27 -9.43 13.41 12.78
C PRO A 27 -9.35 11.88 12.95
N GLY A 28 -8.22 11.23 12.61
CA GLY A 28 -7.99 9.80 12.81
C GLY A 28 -6.95 9.38 13.86
N GLN A 29 -6.06 10.26 14.38
CA GLN A 29 -5.15 9.91 15.49
C GLN A 29 -5.74 10.37 16.82
N SER A 30 -5.78 9.49 17.82
CA SER A 30 -6.33 9.81 19.15
C SER A 30 -5.29 10.30 20.17
N ASP A 31 -4.00 10.08 19.89
CA ASP A 31 -2.88 10.43 20.78
C ASP A 31 -2.00 11.53 20.16
N GLU A 32 -1.99 12.69 20.81
CA GLU A 32 -1.19 13.87 20.39
C GLU A 32 0.32 13.62 20.47
N VAL A 33 0.79 12.76 21.38
CA VAL A 33 2.22 12.42 21.52
C VAL A 33 2.67 11.65 20.28
N LEU A 34 1.93 10.60 19.93
CA LEU A 34 2.22 9.78 18.77
C LEU A 34 2.10 10.58 17.47
N GLN A 35 1.08 11.43 17.37
CA GLN A 35 0.93 12.34 16.23
C GLN A 35 2.18 13.21 16.02
N GLU A 36 2.66 13.87 17.06
CA GLU A 36 3.84 14.73 16.94
C GLU A 36 5.14 13.91 16.75
N LEU A 37 5.26 12.72 17.36
CA LEU A 37 6.38 11.82 17.10
C LEU A 37 6.46 11.43 15.62
N ASN A 38 5.33 11.14 14.99
CA ASN A 38 5.26 10.85 13.55
C ASN A 38 5.68 12.05 12.69
N ASP A 39 5.63 13.27 13.22
CA ASP A 39 6.20 14.43 12.56
C ASP A 39 7.71 14.37 12.57
N TYR A 40 8.36 14.04 13.70
CA TYR A 40 9.81 14.10 13.86
C TYR A 40 10.56 12.91 13.28
N LEU A 41 10.03 11.69 13.44
CA LEU A 41 10.77 10.45 13.26
C LEU A 41 11.27 10.23 11.82
N MET A 42 10.56 10.74 10.81
CA MET A 42 11.02 10.69 9.42
C MET A 42 12.32 11.49 9.22
N ALA A 43 12.43 12.72 9.75
CA ALA A 43 13.69 13.47 9.65
C ALA A 43 14.79 12.87 10.53
N ILE A 44 14.46 12.39 11.75
CA ILE A 44 15.44 11.69 12.58
C ILE A 44 16.05 10.49 11.83
N GLN A 45 15.22 9.73 11.12
CA GLN A 45 15.66 8.60 10.31
C GLN A 45 16.63 9.00 9.18
N LEU A 46 16.44 10.17 8.57
CA LEU A 46 17.33 10.71 7.54
C LEU A 46 18.61 11.32 8.14
N LEU A 47 18.48 12.07 9.23
CA LEU A 47 19.59 12.82 9.86
C LEU A 47 20.59 11.90 10.58
N ARG A 48 20.14 10.79 11.18
CA ARG A 48 21.01 9.84 11.90
C ARG A 48 22.13 9.22 11.05
N ILE A 49 22.05 9.34 9.72
CA ILE A 49 23.12 8.84 8.82
C ILE A 49 24.43 9.56 9.13
N ASP A 50 24.37 10.88 9.38
CA ASP A 50 25.54 11.73 9.57
C ASP A 50 25.53 12.51 10.92
N ASP A 51 24.47 12.38 11.73
CA ASP A 51 24.30 13.06 13.02
C ASP A 51 24.22 12.05 14.20
N GLU A 52 25.17 12.16 15.13
CA GLU A 52 25.27 11.30 16.32
C GLU A 52 24.12 11.52 17.33
N GLN A 53 23.62 12.75 17.45
CA GLN A 53 22.50 13.07 18.34
C GLN A 53 21.20 12.48 17.79
N ALA A 54 20.97 12.60 16.48
CA ALA A 54 19.85 11.92 15.82
C ALA A 54 19.95 10.39 15.92
N THR A 55 21.17 9.83 15.86
CA THR A 55 21.42 8.40 16.11
C THR A 55 21.01 7.98 17.52
N ALA A 56 21.32 8.80 18.54
CA ALA A 56 20.94 8.53 19.92
C ALA A 56 19.40 8.57 20.11
N ILE A 57 18.72 9.53 19.49
CA ILE A 57 17.25 9.64 19.52
C ILE A 57 16.61 8.42 18.84
N PHE A 58 17.16 7.99 17.70
CA PHE A 58 16.71 6.78 17.02
C PHE A 58 16.89 5.52 17.91
N ALA A 59 17.92 5.49 18.76
CA ALA A 59 18.07 4.41 19.74
C ALA A 59 16.96 4.43 20.80
N THR A 60 16.53 5.59 21.26
CA THR A 60 15.34 5.72 22.13
C THR A 60 14.08 5.22 21.41
N TRP A 61 13.91 5.54 20.12
CA TRP A 61 12.79 5.00 19.32
C TRP A 61 12.85 3.46 19.24
N HIS A 62 14.03 2.89 19.03
CA HIS A 62 14.20 1.43 19.00
C HIS A 62 13.87 0.79 20.36
N GLN A 63 14.25 1.43 21.48
CA GLN A 63 13.84 0.99 22.83
C GLN A 63 12.32 1.04 23.01
N LEU A 64 11.67 2.12 22.55
CA LEU A 64 10.21 2.24 22.55
C LEU A 64 9.56 1.12 21.72
N ARG A 65 10.11 0.81 20.53
CA ARG A 65 9.64 -0.31 19.70
C ARG A 65 9.70 -1.62 20.48
N THR A 66 10.84 -1.93 21.07
CA THR A 66 11.03 -3.16 21.87
C THR A 66 10.06 -3.22 23.06
N ALA A 67 9.86 -2.11 23.77
CA ALA A 67 8.91 -2.04 24.88
C ALA A 67 7.46 -2.24 24.41
N SER A 68 7.08 -1.65 23.27
CA SER A 68 5.77 -1.84 22.64
C SER A 68 5.52 -3.31 22.27
N TRP A 69 6.49 -3.97 21.63
CA TRP A 69 6.37 -5.40 21.30
C TRP A 69 6.36 -6.30 22.54
N LYS A 70 6.99 -5.88 23.64
CA LYS A 70 6.91 -6.62 24.91
C LYS A 70 5.50 -6.62 25.50
N ILE A 71 4.69 -5.58 25.28
CA ILE A 71 3.25 -5.62 25.64
C ILE A 71 2.58 -6.80 24.92
N ARG A 72 2.86 -6.97 23.62
CA ARG A 72 2.29 -8.05 22.81
C ARG A 72 2.80 -9.43 23.17
N ALA A 73 4.10 -9.56 23.44
CA ALA A 73 4.66 -10.82 23.95
C ALA A 73 3.98 -11.26 25.25
N LEU A 74 3.60 -10.32 26.13
CA LEU A 74 2.85 -10.63 27.34
C LEU A 74 1.39 -11.03 27.05
N THR A 75 0.69 -10.31 26.18
CA THR A 75 -0.74 -10.57 25.92
C THR A 75 -1.00 -11.78 25.06
N ASP A 76 -0.13 -12.02 24.07
CA ASP A 76 -0.34 -12.98 23.00
C ASP A 76 0.44 -14.27 23.26
N GLU A 77 1.75 -14.19 23.55
CA GLU A 77 2.58 -15.38 23.76
C GLU A 77 2.41 -15.99 25.16
N GLN A 78 2.20 -15.14 26.17
CA GLN A 78 1.98 -15.57 27.56
C GLN A 78 0.51 -15.59 27.97
N ASP A 79 -0.38 -15.29 27.02
CA ASP A 79 -1.84 -15.32 27.20
C ASP A 79 -2.34 -14.48 28.41
N LEU A 80 -1.67 -13.37 28.74
CA LEU A 80 -2.10 -12.49 29.82
C LEU A 80 -3.22 -11.54 29.36
N LEU A 81 -4.11 -11.16 30.26
CA LEU A 81 -5.09 -10.11 30.00
C LEU A 81 -4.38 -8.75 29.90
N ILE A 82 -4.91 -7.84 29.09
CA ILE A 82 -4.35 -6.49 28.92
C ILE A 82 -4.29 -5.70 30.25
N ASN A 83 -5.15 -6.05 31.20
CA ASN A 83 -5.23 -5.43 32.53
C ASN A 83 -4.43 -6.17 33.62
N ALA A 84 -3.66 -7.20 33.29
CA ALA A 84 -2.79 -7.86 34.26
C ALA A 84 -1.70 -6.89 34.76
N ASP A 85 -1.34 -6.96 36.05
CA ASP A 85 -0.41 -6.00 36.68
C ASP A 85 0.90 -5.83 35.90
N VAL A 86 1.50 -6.94 35.43
CA VAL A 86 2.75 -6.93 34.65
C VAL A 86 2.58 -6.28 33.26
N VAL A 87 1.41 -6.41 32.65
CA VAL A 87 1.09 -5.79 31.36
C VAL A 87 0.88 -4.29 31.55
N MET A 88 0.15 -3.89 32.60
CA MET A 88 -0.07 -2.49 32.94
C MET A 88 1.22 -1.76 33.33
N GLU A 89 2.14 -2.44 34.02
CA GLU A 89 3.50 -1.95 34.26
C GLU A 89 4.24 -1.72 32.94
N GLN A 90 4.23 -2.70 32.03
CA GLN A 90 4.87 -2.57 30.71
C GLN A 90 4.26 -1.46 29.83
N ILE A 91 2.94 -1.30 29.85
CA ILE A 91 2.24 -0.19 29.17
C ILE A 91 2.71 1.15 29.73
N SER A 92 2.81 1.26 31.05
CA SER A 92 3.27 2.48 31.73
C SER A 92 4.71 2.83 31.36
N GLU A 93 5.61 1.84 31.35
CA GLU A 93 6.99 2.01 30.88
C GLU A 93 7.05 2.48 29.42
N THR A 94 6.23 1.88 28.56
CA THR A 94 6.17 2.21 27.13
C THR A 94 5.69 3.65 26.93
N LYS A 95 4.64 4.09 27.65
CA LYS A 95 4.14 5.48 27.62
C LYS A 95 5.16 6.49 28.16
N LEU A 96 5.97 6.10 29.14
CA LEU A 96 7.09 6.94 29.60
C LEU A 96 8.18 7.09 28.53
N LEU A 97 8.51 6.01 27.81
CA LEU A 97 9.46 6.05 26.69
C LEU A 97 8.93 6.91 25.52
N GLN A 98 7.64 6.86 25.20
CA GLN A 98 7.02 7.74 24.19
C GLN A 98 7.22 9.21 24.54
N LYS A 99 6.87 9.61 25.78
CA LYS A 99 7.02 10.99 26.25
C LYS A 99 8.47 11.44 26.27
N LYS A 100 9.38 10.55 26.71
CA LYS A 100 10.82 10.79 26.69
C LYS A 100 11.31 11.04 25.26
N LEU A 101 10.97 10.16 24.32
CA LEU A 101 11.35 10.29 22.92
C LEU A 101 10.82 11.60 22.31
N LEU A 102 9.57 11.96 22.60
CA LEU A 102 8.99 13.21 22.10
C LEU A 102 9.76 14.42 22.62
N GLN A 103 10.11 14.42 23.91
CA GLN A 103 10.90 15.51 24.49
C GLN A 103 12.29 15.58 23.86
N GLU A 104 12.97 14.44 23.68
CA GLU A 104 14.28 14.37 23.02
C GLU A 104 14.21 14.92 21.58
N CYS A 105 13.16 14.56 20.83
CA CYS A 105 12.91 15.13 19.50
C CYS A 105 12.71 16.65 19.56
N ARG A 106 11.84 17.15 20.45
CA ARG A 106 11.56 18.59 20.59
C ARG A 106 12.83 19.37 20.92
N ASP A 107 13.63 18.89 21.86
CA ASP A 107 14.88 19.53 22.27
C ASP A 107 15.88 19.56 21.10
N TYR A 108 16.02 18.43 20.38
CA TYR A 108 16.87 18.33 19.21
C TYR A 108 16.47 19.31 18.10
N PHE A 109 15.19 19.35 17.71
CA PHE A 109 14.75 20.24 16.63
C PHE A 109 14.80 21.72 17.04
N ALA A 110 14.52 22.03 18.31
CA ALA A 110 14.70 23.39 18.84
C ALA A 110 16.16 23.84 18.69
N GLU A 111 17.11 23.01 19.12
CA GLU A 111 18.54 23.28 18.97
C GLU A 111 18.95 23.37 17.50
N LEU A 112 18.50 22.44 16.65
CA LEU A 112 18.83 22.36 15.24
C LEU A 112 18.40 23.60 14.46
N ILE A 113 17.21 24.13 14.74
CA ILE A 113 16.68 25.37 14.13
C ILE A 113 17.45 26.62 14.58
N THR A 114 18.05 26.63 15.78
CA THR A 114 18.91 27.76 16.18
C THR A 114 20.25 27.78 15.44
N LYS A 115 20.73 26.60 15.01
CA LYS A 115 22.03 26.43 14.34
C LYS A 115 21.96 26.51 12.82
N ASN A 116 20.78 26.31 12.23
CA ASN A 116 20.61 26.19 10.79
C ASN A 116 19.56 27.18 10.25
N PRO A 117 19.66 27.58 8.97
CA PRO A 117 18.58 28.32 8.31
C PRO A 117 17.25 27.57 8.39
N SER A 118 16.17 28.27 8.71
CA SER A 118 14.82 27.70 8.80
C SER A 118 13.79 28.67 8.23
N ILE A 119 12.64 28.13 7.80
CA ILE A 119 11.48 28.95 7.45
C ILE A 119 10.67 29.16 8.72
N ARG A 120 10.34 30.42 9.04
CA ARG A 120 9.51 30.75 10.21
C ARG A 120 8.13 31.22 9.77
N PHE A 121 7.10 30.58 10.29
CA PHE A 121 5.70 30.98 10.15
C PHE A 121 5.16 31.58 11.45
N ASN A 122 4.91 32.88 11.48
CA ASN A 122 4.24 33.55 12.59
C ASN A 122 2.73 33.57 12.36
N VAL A 123 1.98 32.81 13.15
CA VAL A 123 0.52 32.76 13.07
C VAL A 123 -0.06 34.03 13.69
N ASN A 124 -0.27 35.02 12.83
CA ASN A 124 -0.86 36.36 13.01
C ASN A 124 -0.31 37.32 11.94
N GLU A 125 0.78 36.92 11.27
CA GLU A 125 1.43 37.64 10.19
C GLU A 125 1.25 36.86 8.88
N SER A 126 0.92 37.56 7.80
CA SER A 126 1.00 37.00 6.46
C SER A 126 2.45 37.04 6.00
N ILE A 127 3.03 35.87 5.74
CA ILE A 127 4.41 35.75 5.27
C ILE A 127 4.38 35.27 3.83
N HIS A 128 4.95 36.09 2.94
CA HIS A 128 5.16 35.80 1.53
C HIS A 128 6.59 36.15 1.14
N GLY A 129 7.27 35.24 0.45
CA GLY A 129 8.64 35.48 0.04
C GLY A 129 9.34 34.24 -0.49
N VAL A 130 10.62 34.42 -0.82
CA VAL A 130 11.53 33.35 -1.19
C VAL A 130 12.53 33.15 -0.06
N TRP A 131 12.57 31.95 0.50
CA TRP A 131 13.60 31.51 1.44
C TRP A 131 14.82 31.05 0.66
N ASN A 132 15.97 31.68 0.94
CA ASN A 132 17.25 31.43 0.29
C ASN A 132 18.28 30.78 1.23
N GLY A 133 17.82 30.19 2.34
CA GLY A 133 18.68 29.43 3.24
C GLY A 133 19.18 28.15 2.58
N SER A 134 20.23 27.57 3.15
CA SER A 134 20.70 26.25 2.74
C SER A 134 19.93 25.16 3.49
N PRO A 135 19.30 24.19 2.81
CA PRO A 135 18.74 23.02 3.48
C PRO A 135 19.85 22.14 4.06
N ILE A 136 19.49 21.24 4.97
CA ILE A 136 20.40 20.20 5.45
C ILE A 136 20.45 19.11 4.38
N GLU A 137 21.64 18.85 3.85
CA GLU A 137 21.88 17.75 2.91
C GLU A 137 21.95 16.43 3.69
N VAL A 138 21.19 15.43 3.25
CA VAL A 138 21.17 14.07 3.82
C VAL A 138 21.30 13.05 2.69
N GLN A 139 21.65 11.79 3.01
CA GLN A 139 21.81 10.72 2.00
C GLN A 139 22.73 11.13 0.83
N LEU A 140 23.96 11.56 1.12
CA LEU A 140 24.94 12.01 0.12
C LEU A 140 24.44 13.16 -0.79
N GLN A 141 23.69 14.11 -0.22
CA GLN A 141 23.16 15.30 -0.91
C GLN A 141 22.01 15.01 -1.89
N HIS A 142 21.48 13.78 -1.88
CA HIS A 142 20.32 13.43 -2.68
C HIS A 142 19.05 14.04 -2.09
N SER A 143 18.77 13.69 -0.83
CA SER A 143 17.63 14.20 -0.07
C SER A 143 18.04 15.43 0.74
N LYS A 144 17.08 16.31 0.99
CA LYS A 144 17.29 17.56 1.71
C LYS A 144 16.20 17.77 2.74
N VAL A 145 16.61 18.16 3.94
CA VAL A 145 15.71 18.51 5.03
C VAL A 145 15.66 20.03 5.14
N VAL A 146 14.49 20.61 4.88
CA VAL A 146 14.21 22.03 5.12
C VAL A 146 13.55 22.13 6.49
N LEU A 147 14.14 22.91 7.39
CA LEU A 147 13.60 23.10 8.73
C LEU A 147 12.52 24.19 8.74
N ILE A 148 11.44 23.94 9.46
CA ILE A 148 10.36 24.89 9.66
C ILE A 148 10.01 25.04 11.13
N GLU A 149 9.84 26.29 11.55
CA GLU A 149 9.27 26.66 12.83
C GLU A 149 7.93 27.36 12.61
N VAL A 150 6.91 26.94 13.34
CA VAL A 150 5.59 27.57 13.35
C VAL A 150 5.32 28.11 14.74
N ILE A 151 5.05 29.41 14.85
CA ILE A 151 4.89 30.13 16.12
C ILE A 151 3.47 30.69 16.19
N ASN A 152 2.73 30.37 17.25
CA ASN A 152 1.42 30.97 17.46
C ASN A 152 1.50 32.26 18.28
N ASN A 153 1.52 33.40 17.60
CA ASN A 153 1.53 34.72 18.24
C ASN A 153 0.12 35.25 18.57
N ARG A 154 -0.94 34.47 18.33
CA ARG A 154 -2.30 34.82 18.76
C ARG A 154 -2.52 34.52 20.24
N LYS A 155 -3.58 35.11 20.79
CA LYS A 155 -4.02 34.87 22.16
C LYS A 155 -4.95 33.65 22.31
N ILE A 156 -5.19 32.92 21.23
CA ILE A 156 -6.07 31.75 21.17
C ILE A 156 -5.36 30.57 20.49
N PRO A 157 -5.71 29.31 20.80
CA PRO A 157 -5.25 28.17 20.04
C PRO A 157 -5.64 28.29 18.57
N VAL A 158 -4.78 27.81 17.67
CA VAL A 158 -5.01 27.85 16.22
C VAL A 158 -4.83 26.46 15.63
N HIS A 159 -5.84 26.02 14.88
CA HIS A 159 -5.76 24.81 14.06
C HIS A 159 -5.08 25.15 12.75
N LEU A 160 -4.03 24.41 12.41
CA LEU A 160 -3.14 24.70 11.30
C LEU A 160 -3.10 23.52 10.34
N PHE A 161 -3.23 23.83 9.05
CA PHE A 161 -3.16 22.89 7.93
C PHE A 161 -1.97 23.27 7.07
N MET A 162 -1.05 22.34 6.89
CA MET A 162 0.16 22.51 6.09
C MET A 162 0.08 21.51 4.93
N HIS A 163 0.24 22.01 3.71
CA HIS A 163 0.09 21.20 2.49
C HIS A 163 1.07 21.67 1.41
N CYS A 164 1.52 20.73 0.58
CA CYS A 164 2.20 21.00 -0.69
C CYS A 164 1.42 20.41 -1.87
N ASP A 165 1.26 21.21 -2.94
CA ASP A 165 0.54 20.81 -4.15
C ASP A 165 1.28 19.65 -4.84
N ASN A 166 0.80 18.40 -4.69
CA ASN A 166 1.23 17.13 -5.34
C ASN A 166 2.59 17.15 -6.07
N ASN A 167 3.66 17.56 -5.39
CA ASN A 167 4.96 17.76 -6.01
C ASN A 167 5.77 16.47 -5.88
N ASP A 168 6.21 15.90 -7.00
CA ASP A 168 7.06 14.70 -7.05
C ASP A 168 8.39 14.83 -6.28
N GLU A 169 8.80 16.05 -5.95
CA GLU A 169 10.11 16.35 -5.36
C GLU A 169 10.01 16.75 -3.88
N ILE A 170 8.80 16.90 -3.34
CA ILE A 170 8.57 17.05 -1.89
C ILE A 170 7.94 15.76 -1.40
N LEU A 171 8.76 14.98 -0.70
CA LEU A 171 8.40 13.66 -0.23
C LEU A 171 7.49 13.75 0.99
N PHE A 172 7.85 14.58 1.97
CA PHE A 172 7.16 14.65 3.26
C PHE A 172 6.91 16.08 3.70
N TRP A 173 5.65 16.49 3.88
CA TRP A 173 5.30 17.83 4.38
C TRP A 173 3.84 18.05 4.86
N ASN A 174 2.91 17.14 4.58
CA ASN A 174 1.49 17.37 4.90
C ASN A 174 1.24 17.16 6.41
N LYS A 175 0.72 18.20 7.09
CA LYS A 175 0.53 18.22 8.55
C LYS A 175 -0.77 18.93 8.93
N HIS A 176 -1.41 18.42 9.98
CA HIS A 176 -2.51 19.12 10.63
C HIS A 176 -2.42 18.94 12.15
N PHE A 177 -2.37 20.06 12.86
CA PHE A 177 -2.21 20.10 14.32
C PHE A 177 -2.81 21.38 14.90
N VAL A 178 -2.98 21.41 16.22
CA VAL A 178 -3.35 22.62 16.96
C VAL A 178 -2.12 23.16 17.69
N LEU A 179 -2.01 24.49 17.74
CA LEU A 179 -0.92 25.18 18.42
C LEU A 179 -1.48 26.19 19.43
N ASP A 180 -1.05 26.06 20.69
CA ASP A 180 -1.48 26.93 21.79
C ASP A 180 -0.91 28.35 21.70
N PRO A 181 -1.53 29.35 22.37
CA PRO A 181 -1.02 30.71 22.42
C PRO A 181 0.44 30.78 22.91
N GLY A 182 1.30 31.43 22.14
CA GLY A 182 2.72 31.61 22.44
C GLY A 182 3.58 30.36 22.26
N ALA A 183 3.01 29.23 21.83
CA ALA A 183 3.76 28.01 21.57
C ALA A 183 4.45 28.03 20.20
N SER A 184 5.58 27.33 20.11
CA SER A 184 6.25 26.99 18.86
C SER A 184 6.12 25.49 18.59
N ARG A 185 5.93 25.11 17.32
CA ARG A 185 6.08 23.74 16.84
C ARG A 185 7.18 23.69 15.79
N PHE A 186 8.04 22.70 15.91
CA PHE A 186 9.11 22.44 14.94
C PHE A 186 8.68 21.33 13.98
N THR A 187 8.99 21.47 12.71
CA THR A 187 8.68 20.49 11.67
C THR A 187 9.67 20.64 10.50
N PHE A 188 9.53 19.83 9.44
CA PHE A 188 10.45 19.85 8.31
C PHE A 188 9.80 19.35 7.02
N ALA A 189 10.33 19.82 5.89
CA ALA A 189 10.03 19.27 4.57
C ALA A 189 11.20 18.41 4.11
N VAL A 190 10.90 17.22 3.57
CA VAL A 190 11.90 16.39 2.87
C VAL A 190 11.75 16.63 1.38
N CYS A 191 12.84 17.00 0.72
CA CYS A 191 12.90 17.22 -0.71
C CYS A 191 13.86 16.22 -1.36
N ALA A 192 13.45 15.59 -2.46
CA ALA A 192 14.28 14.70 -3.27
C ALA A 192 14.21 15.14 -4.74
N PRO A 193 14.99 16.16 -5.12
CA PRO A 193 14.96 16.69 -6.48
C PRO A 193 15.47 15.67 -7.52
N GLN A 194 14.70 15.46 -8.59
CA GLN A 194 14.95 14.39 -9.56
C GLN A 194 15.93 14.75 -10.69
N GLN A 195 16.06 16.04 -11.03
CA GLN A 195 16.89 16.51 -12.15
C GLN A 195 17.85 17.60 -11.70
N LEU A 196 19.00 17.72 -12.38
CA LEU A 196 19.98 18.77 -12.11
C LEU A 196 19.47 20.16 -12.49
N LYS A 197 18.71 20.80 -11.60
CA LYS A 197 18.26 22.18 -11.72
C LYS A 197 17.98 22.79 -10.34
N VAL A 198 17.68 24.08 -10.33
CA VAL A 198 17.16 24.77 -9.14
C VAL A 198 15.65 24.64 -9.16
N TYR A 199 15.12 24.06 -8.10
CA TYR A 199 13.70 23.90 -7.89
C TYR A 199 13.17 24.98 -6.99
N GLU A 200 11.99 25.49 -7.31
CA GLU A 200 11.30 26.45 -6.46
C GLU A 200 9.95 25.89 -6.05
N HIS A 201 9.79 25.61 -4.76
CA HIS A 201 8.59 24.97 -4.24
C HIS A 201 7.82 25.88 -3.28
N PRO A 202 6.49 25.98 -3.41
CA PRO A 202 5.67 26.66 -2.43
C PRO A 202 5.36 25.73 -1.25
N ILE A 203 5.61 26.22 -0.04
CA ILE A 203 5.08 25.69 1.21
C ILE A 203 3.97 26.61 1.67
N THR A 204 2.82 26.04 2.00
CA THR A 204 1.67 26.80 2.50
C THR A 204 1.24 26.31 3.87
N ILE A 205 0.96 27.25 4.75
CA ILE A 205 0.20 27.03 6.00
C ILE A 205 -1.11 27.81 5.94
N ARG A 206 -2.19 27.17 6.41
CA ARG A 206 -3.52 27.78 6.55
C ARG A 206 -4.02 27.58 7.97
N ASP A 207 -4.74 28.55 8.50
CA ASP A 207 -5.48 28.37 9.74
C ASP A 207 -6.96 28.03 9.51
N ASN A 208 -7.66 27.66 10.58
CA ASN A 208 -9.10 27.40 10.57
C ASN A 208 -9.98 28.62 10.25
N LEU A 209 -9.42 29.83 10.19
CA LEU A 209 -10.12 31.04 9.77
C LEU A 209 -9.92 31.34 8.27
N GLY A 210 -9.17 30.49 7.56
CA GLY A 210 -8.86 30.65 6.15
C GLY A 210 -7.70 31.60 5.86
N ASN A 211 -7.00 32.12 6.88
CA ASN A 211 -5.79 32.90 6.67
C ASN A 211 -4.69 31.99 6.13
N LYS A 212 -3.94 32.47 5.14
CA LYS A 212 -2.90 31.72 4.45
C LYS A 212 -1.58 32.48 4.47
N SER A 213 -0.50 31.75 4.79
CA SER A 213 0.88 32.20 4.59
C SER A 213 1.60 31.21 3.68
N SER A 214 2.46 31.71 2.79
CA SER A 214 3.15 30.87 1.81
C SER A 214 4.58 31.33 1.59
N VAL A 215 5.54 30.42 1.71
CA VAL A 215 6.95 30.68 1.44
C VAL A 215 7.39 29.80 0.29
N ARG A 216 8.06 30.38 -0.70
CA ARG A 216 8.76 29.61 -1.73
C ARG A 216 10.17 29.36 -1.27
N PHE A 217 10.73 28.18 -1.52
CA PHE A 217 12.12 27.90 -1.19
C PHE A 217 12.84 27.29 -2.39
N GLN A 218 14.14 27.53 -2.49
CA GLN A 218 14.96 27.05 -3.59
C GLN A 218 15.86 25.90 -3.17
N VAL A 219 15.80 24.80 -3.94
CA VAL A 219 16.62 23.62 -3.73
C VAL A 219 17.47 23.38 -4.97
N LYS A 220 18.79 23.39 -4.80
CA LYS A 220 19.71 22.98 -5.86
C LYS A 220 19.83 21.46 -5.86
N SER A 221 19.44 20.82 -6.96
CA SER A 221 19.67 19.39 -7.12
C SER A 221 21.16 19.07 -7.25
N VAL A 222 21.54 17.93 -6.67
CA VAL A 222 22.72 17.18 -7.09
C VAL A 222 22.14 15.94 -7.78
N PRO A 223 22.55 15.61 -9.03
CA PRO A 223 22.02 14.41 -9.66
C PRO A 223 22.37 13.23 -8.76
N ILE A 224 21.50 12.22 -8.71
CA ILE A 224 21.89 10.91 -8.21
C ILE A 224 23.08 10.46 -9.08
N GLN A 225 24.30 10.55 -8.55
CA GLN A 225 25.52 10.15 -9.27
C GLN A 225 25.80 8.64 -9.12
N GLU A 226 25.08 7.95 -8.25
CA GLU A 226 25.39 6.58 -7.81
C GLU A 226 24.13 5.70 -7.75
N PRO A 227 24.22 4.38 -8.02
CA PRO A 227 23.08 3.46 -7.92
C PRO A 227 22.45 3.47 -6.51
N GLY A 228 21.14 3.21 -6.45
CA GLY A 228 20.34 3.31 -5.23
C GLY A 228 20.98 2.62 -4.02
N PHE A 229 21.14 3.37 -2.94
CA PHE A 229 21.72 2.89 -1.68
C PHE A 229 20.70 2.17 -0.80
N ALA A 230 21.04 0.99 -0.32
CA ALA A 230 20.41 0.40 0.86
C ALA A 230 20.94 1.06 2.13
N LEU A 231 20.10 1.43 3.08
CA LEU A 231 20.57 1.72 4.45
C LEU A 231 20.89 0.38 5.12
N ILE A 232 22.18 0.11 5.39
CA ILE A 232 22.61 -1.16 5.99
C ILE A 232 22.87 -0.92 7.47
N PRO A 233 22.38 -1.79 8.38
CA PRO A 233 22.74 -1.67 9.78
C PRO A 233 24.27 -1.68 9.94
N GLY A 234 24.78 -0.69 10.67
CA GLY A 234 26.16 -0.66 11.13
C GLY A 234 26.38 -1.66 12.27
N ASP A 235 27.42 -1.46 13.08
CA ASP A 235 27.71 -2.31 14.24
C ASP A 235 26.57 -2.33 15.29
N THR A 236 25.63 -1.38 15.22
CA THR A 236 24.43 -1.31 16.06
C THR A 236 23.17 -1.19 15.19
N PRO A 237 22.02 -1.75 15.60
CA PRO A 237 20.75 -1.68 14.85
C PRO A 237 20.29 -0.25 14.54
N THR A 238 20.76 0.70 15.34
CA THR A 238 20.38 2.13 15.30
C THR A 238 21.25 2.96 14.38
N LYS A 239 22.43 2.46 14.01
CA LYS A 239 23.34 3.10 13.08
C LYS A 239 23.11 2.51 11.71
N VAL A 240 22.98 3.34 10.69
CA VAL A 240 22.95 2.89 9.30
C VAL A 240 24.19 3.41 8.59
N ILE A 241 24.80 2.55 7.78
CA ILE A 241 25.94 2.88 6.92
C ILE A 241 25.50 2.81 5.47
N LEU A 242 26.08 3.70 4.67
CA LEU A 242 25.87 3.66 3.24
C LEU A 242 26.78 2.62 2.60
N PRO A 243 26.26 1.87 1.62
CA PRO A 243 27.01 0.87 0.91
C PRO A 243 28.14 1.49 0.04
N ALA A 244 29.32 1.64 0.63
CA ALA A 244 30.63 2.02 0.08
C ALA A 244 30.73 3.47 -0.35
N LYS A 245 31.56 4.23 0.36
CA LYS A 245 32.01 5.58 -0.06
C LYS A 245 32.90 5.60 -1.31
N GLU A 246 33.30 4.44 -1.84
CA GLU A 246 34.16 4.36 -3.03
C GLU A 246 33.48 3.53 -4.11
N ILE A 247 32.68 4.20 -4.94
CA ILE A 247 32.45 3.73 -6.29
C ILE A 247 33.75 3.91 -7.07
N GLN A 248 34.44 2.80 -7.34
CA GLN A 248 35.38 2.80 -8.45
C GLN A 248 34.56 3.01 -9.72
N HIS A 249 34.67 4.19 -10.32
CA HIS A 249 34.21 4.43 -11.69
C HIS A 249 34.64 3.24 -12.55
N ILE A 250 33.66 2.48 -13.06
CA ILE A 250 33.94 1.43 -14.03
C ILE A 250 34.32 2.16 -15.31
N SER A 251 35.61 2.33 -15.52
CA SER A 251 36.15 2.85 -16.77
C SER A 251 35.58 2.04 -17.94
N ASP A 252 35.31 2.67 -19.08
CA ASP A 252 34.97 1.96 -20.32
C ASP A 252 36.02 0.88 -20.67
N THR A 253 37.27 1.04 -20.20
CA THR A 253 38.36 0.07 -20.35
C THR A 253 38.20 -1.20 -19.52
N THR A 254 37.24 -1.27 -18.60
CA THR A 254 36.96 -2.43 -17.74
C THR A 254 36.08 -3.47 -18.45
N PHE A 255 35.31 -3.05 -19.47
CA PHE A 255 34.53 -3.92 -20.35
C PHE A 255 35.44 -4.59 -21.40
N ARG A 256 36.28 -5.55 -20.98
CA ARG A 256 37.16 -6.29 -21.91
C ARG A 256 36.37 -7.13 -22.94
N SER A 257 35.13 -7.49 -22.62
CA SER A 257 34.14 -8.18 -23.46
C SER A 257 32.74 -7.93 -22.88
N GLY A 258 31.70 -7.89 -23.70
CA GLY A 258 30.32 -7.68 -23.23
C GLY A 258 29.28 -8.34 -24.13
N ILE A 259 28.08 -8.49 -23.59
CA ILE A 259 26.88 -8.94 -24.29
C ILE A 259 26.03 -7.70 -24.57
N ASN A 260 25.84 -7.38 -25.85
CA ASN A 260 25.06 -6.26 -26.35
C ASN A 260 23.65 -6.74 -26.65
N PHE A 261 22.67 -6.16 -25.97
CA PHE A 261 21.26 -6.45 -26.16
C PHE A 261 20.58 -5.35 -26.99
N SER A 262 19.73 -5.78 -27.92
CA SER A 262 18.77 -4.98 -28.66
C SER A 262 17.48 -5.80 -28.70
N VAL A 263 16.43 -5.32 -28.04
CA VAL A 263 15.14 -6.01 -27.95
C VAL A 263 14.06 -5.12 -28.55
N ARG A 264 13.30 -5.68 -29.49
CA ARG A 264 12.26 -4.97 -30.23
C ARG A 264 10.97 -5.76 -30.25
N ASP A 265 9.88 -5.04 -30.46
CA ASP A 265 8.61 -5.65 -30.84
C ASP A 265 8.70 -6.10 -32.30
N LYS A 266 8.39 -7.37 -32.55
CA LYS A 266 8.56 -8.01 -33.87
C LYS A 266 7.76 -7.35 -34.99
N ILE A 267 6.64 -6.69 -34.68
CA ILE A 267 5.74 -6.10 -35.69
C ILE A 267 6.03 -4.61 -35.89
N SER A 268 6.14 -3.86 -34.81
CA SER A 268 6.32 -2.40 -34.84
C SER A 268 7.79 -1.96 -34.92
N GLU A 269 8.74 -2.89 -34.72
CA GLU A 269 10.19 -2.68 -34.71
C GLU A 269 10.69 -1.68 -33.65
N LYS A 270 9.79 -1.21 -32.76
CA LYS A 270 10.11 -0.32 -31.65
C LYS A 270 10.91 -1.08 -30.60
N LEU A 271 11.86 -0.37 -30.00
CA LEU A 271 12.57 -0.86 -28.82
C LEU A 271 11.58 -1.19 -27.72
N LEU A 272 11.77 -2.35 -27.08
CA LEU A 272 10.93 -2.82 -25.99
C LEU A 272 11.70 -2.82 -24.69
N THR A 273 11.14 -2.16 -23.69
CA THR A 273 11.58 -2.37 -22.31
C THR A 273 11.38 -3.84 -21.94
N SER A 274 12.41 -4.49 -21.41
CA SER A 274 12.40 -5.94 -21.22
C SER A 274 13.21 -6.36 -20.01
N ARG A 275 12.77 -7.45 -19.37
CA ARG A 275 13.49 -8.13 -18.29
C ARG A 275 14.41 -9.21 -18.88
N ILE A 276 15.64 -9.27 -18.40
CA ILE A 276 16.68 -10.17 -18.90
C ILE A 276 17.31 -10.94 -17.74
N GLU A 277 17.38 -12.26 -17.90
CA GLU A 277 18.17 -13.16 -17.07
C GLU A 277 19.35 -13.68 -17.90
N VAL A 278 20.58 -13.63 -17.37
CA VAL A 278 21.75 -14.21 -18.04
C VAL A 278 22.39 -15.24 -17.12
N LYS A 279 22.60 -16.46 -17.60
CA LYS A 279 23.13 -17.58 -16.83
C LYS A 279 24.21 -18.36 -17.59
N ASP A 280 25.05 -19.10 -16.88
CA ASP A 280 25.91 -20.13 -17.48
C ASP A 280 25.36 -21.55 -17.26
N ALA A 281 26.05 -22.56 -17.79
CA ALA A 281 25.66 -23.97 -17.66
C ALA A 281 25.71 -24.50 -16.21
N ALA A 282 26.34 -23.78 -15.29
CA ALA A 282 26.37 -24.09 -13.86
C ALA A 282 25.31 -23.28 -13.08
N ASP A 283 24.37 -22.63 -13.77
CA ASP A 283 23.33 -21.77 -13.23
C ASP A 283 23.87 -20.52 -12.50
N ASN A 284 25.13 -20.14 -12.76
CA ASN A 284 25.65 -18.87 -12.28
C ASN A 284 24.99 -17.75 -13.07
N ALA A 285 24.36 -16.79 -12.37
CA ALA A 285 23.67 -15.67 -12.99
C ALA A 285 24.52 -14.40 -13.07
N TYR A 286 24.28 -13.59 -14.10
CA TYR A 286 25.05 -12.39 -14.45
C TYR A 286 24.10 -11.22 -14.72
N TRP A 287 24.34 -10.09 -14.06
CA TRP A 287 23.44 -8.93 -14.11
C TRP A 287 24.15 -7.59 -13.92
N PHE A 288 25.47 -7.57 -13.68
CA PHE A 288 26.30 -6.37 -13.50
C PHE A 288 27.76 -6.63 -13.90
N PRO A 289 28.54 -5.64 -14.39
CA PRO A 289 28.14 -4.25 -14.69
C PRO A 289 27.34 -4.12 -16.00
N VAL A 290 26.39 -3.17 -16.03
CA VAL A 290 25.55 -2.89 -17.22
C VAL A 290 25.77 -1.46 -17.69
N LYS A 291 25.86 -1.24 -19.01
CA LYS A 291 25.91 0.08 -19.66
C LYS A 291 24.63 0.28 -20.49
N GLY A 292 24.00 1.45 -20.35
CA GLY A 292 22.71 1.77 -20.97
C GLY A 292 21.67 2.15 -19.92
N ALA A 293 20.47 2.52 -20.36
CA ALA A 293 19.34 2.71 -19.45
C ALA A 293 18.87 1.32 -18.97
N SER A 294 19.23 0.98 -17.73
CA SER A 294 19.01 -0.35 -17.16
C SER A 294 18.89 -0.32 -15.64
N TYR A 295 18.17 -1.29 -15.09
CA TYR A 295 18.01 -1.50 -13.64
C TYR A 295 18.18 -2.98 -13.32
N ALA A 296 18.96 -3.34 -12.30
CA ALA A 296 19.27 -4.74 -12.02
C ALA A 296 18.88 -5.18 -10.60
N VAL A 297 18.52 -6.45 -10.48
CA VAL A 297 17.92 -7.09 -9.29
C VAL A 297 18.68 -8.40 -8.99
N SER A 298 19.04 -8.65 -7.72
CA SER A 298 19.91 -9.77 -7.31
C SER A 298 19.36 -10.56 -6.14
N ARG A 299 19.66 -11.87 -6.10
CA ARG A 299 19.30 -12.79 -5.00
C ARG A 299 20.45 -13.04 -4.00
N ASN A 300 21.72 -12.83 -4.38
CA ASN A 300 22.91 -13.15 -3.56
C ASN A 300 24.21 -12.67 -4.23
N SER A 301 24.81 -11.52 -3.88
CA SER A 301 26.13 -11.13 -4.45
C SER A 301 27.12 -10.53 -3.45
N ASN A 302 28.33 -11.10 -3.42
CA ASN A 302 29.56 -10.56 -2.82
C ASN A 302 30.21 -9.45 -3.68
N SER A 303 29.40 -8.64 -4.36
CA SER A 303 29.83 -7.44 -5.09
C SER A 303 28.75 -6.40 -4.85
N GLY A 304 29.04 -5.46 -3.94
CA GLY A 304 28.05 -4.49 -3.47
C GLY A 304 27.12 -5.10 -2.43
N TRP A 305 27.60 -5.15 -1.19
CA TRP A 305 26.82 -5.19 0.07
C TRP A 305 25.86 -6.36 0.31
N ARG A 306 26.19 -7.15 1.34
CA ARG A 306 25.27 -8.10 1.97
C ARG A 306 24.09 -7.34 2.56
N THR A 307 22.88 -7.61 2.06
CA THR A 307 21.67 -7.45 2.87
C THR A 307 21.04 -8.85 2.99
N PRO A 308 20.58 -9.28 4.18
CA PRO A 308 19.93 -10.58 4.36
C PRO A 308 18.52 -10.67 3.74
N LEU A 309 18.04 -9.63 3.04
CA LEU A 309 16.63 -9.47 2.67
C LEU A 309 16.19 -10.23 1.40
N TRP A 310 17.09 -10.94 0.72
CA TRP A 310 16.88 -11.35 -0.68
C TRP A 310 16.52 -12.83 -0.89
N ASP A 311 16.26 -13.58 0.17
CA ASP A 311 15.94 -15.01 0.07
C ASP A 311 14.61 -15.29 -0.69
N PHE A 312 13.74 -14.29 -0.87
CA PHE A 312 12.41 -14.44 -1.46
C PHE A 312 12.27 -14.08 -2.96
N GLN A 313 13.31 -13.58 -3.65
CA GLN A 313 13.17 -13.14 -5.07
C GLN A 313 13.57 -14.19 -6.12
N PRO A 314 12.78 -14.53 -7.14
CA PRO A 314 13.18 -15.51 -8.15
C PRO A 314 14.32 -15.01 -9.08
N GLY A 315 15.57 -15.28 -8.70
CA GLY A 315 16.78 -15.23 -9.53
C GLY A 315 17.34 -13.82 -9.80
N PRO A 316 18.62 -13.65 -10.17
CA PRO A 316 19.16 -12.36 -10.60
C PRO A 316 18.74 -12.03 -12.04
N PHE A 317 18.24 -10.82 -12.27
CA PHE A 317 17.81 -10.31 -13.57
C PHE A 317 18.06 -8.80 -13.66
N PHE A 318 17.90 -8.23 -14.85
CA PHE A 318 17.93 -6.79 -15.06
C PHE A 318 16.93 -6.36 -16.13
N TYR A 319 16.36 -5.18 -15.98
CA TYR A 319 15.56 -4.51 -16.98
C TYR A 319 16.45 -3.62 -17.85
N ILE A 320 16.08 -3.50 -19.12
CA ILE A 320 16.72 -2.58 -20.09
C ILE A 320 15.64 -1.80 -20.83
N ASP A 321 15.94 -0.57 -21.21
CA ASP A 321 15.09 0.25 -22.10
C ASP A 321 15.42 -0.10 -23.55
N GLY A 322 15.09 -1.33 -23.95
CA GLY A 322 15.36 -1.89 -25.27
C GLY A 322 16.82 -2.17 -25.62
N GLN A 323 17.78 -1.44 -25.06
CA GLN A 323 19.21 -1.61 -25.35
C GLN A 323 20.09 -1.47 -24.12
N ALA A 324 21.03 -2.42 -23.95
CA ALA A 324 22.08 -2.33 -22.93
C ALA A 324 23.27 -3.24 -23.25
N VAL A 325 24.38 -3.06 -22.53
CA VAL A 325 25.57 -3.92 -22.61
C VAL A 325 25.89 -4.49 -21.24
N LEU A 326 25.83 -5.81 -21.09
CA LEU A 326 26.26 -6.53 -19.89
C LEU A 326 27.76 -6.86 -19.98
N GLY A 327 28.56 -6.38 -19.04
CA GLY A 327 30.01 -6.48 -19.01
C GLY A 327 30.56 -7.84 -18.60
N VAL A 328 30.11 -8.90 -19.28
CA VAL A 328 30.58 -10.28 -19.08
C VAL A 328 31.00 -10.90 -20.41
N SER A 329 31.86 -11.92 -20.34
CA SER A 329 32.22 -12.69 -21.53
C SER A 329 30.98 -13.40 -22.10
N PRO A 330 30.70 -13.28 -23.41
CA PRO A 330 29.57 -13.95 -24.04
C PRO A 330 29.69 -15.48 -24.06
N LYS A 331 30.90 -16.03 -23.87
CA LYS A 331 31.16 -17.46 -24.00
C LYS A 331 30.40 -18.29 -22.95
N ASN A 332 29.76 -19.36 -23.40
CA ASN A 332 29.05 -20.34 -22.57
C ASN A 332 28.01 -19.66 -21.66
N LYS A 333 27.14 -18.83 -22.25
CA LYS A 333 26.04 -18.15 -21.56
C LYS A 333 24.73 -18.40 -22.29
N PHE A 334 23.65 -18.31 -21.54
CA PHE A 334 22.28 -18.29 -22.01
C PHE A 334 21.62 -17.02 -21.50
N ALA A 335 20.82 -16.37 -22.34
CA ALA A 335 20.00 -15.24 -21.96
C ALA A 335 18.53 -15.63 -22.12
N LYS A 336 17.70 -15.26 -21.14
CA LYS A 336 16.25 -15.36 -21.21
C LYS A 336 15.63 -13.97 -21.10
N ILE A 337 14.81 -13.63 -22.07
CA ILE A 337 14.28 -12.28 -22.29
C ILE A 337 12.76 -12.34 -22.18
N TYR A 338 12.18 -11.42 -21.40
CA TYR A 338 10.75 -11.36 -21.10
C TYR A 338 10.21 -9.93 -21.29
N CYS A 339 8.93 -9.83 -21.65
CA CYS A 339 8.16 -8.58 -21.64
C CYS A 339 6.71 -8.92 -21.24
N GLY A 340 6.40 -8.82 -19.95
CA GLY A 340 5.08 -9.18 -19.40
C GLY A 340 4.55 -10.57 -19.79
N PHE A 341 3.22 -10.74 -19.75
CA PHE A 341 2.55 -12.00 -20.12
C PHE A 341 2.09 -12.05 -21.59
N GLU A 342 2.11 -10.92 -22.28
CA GLU A 342 1.58 -10.76 -23.63
C GLU A 342 2.62 -11.08 -24.74
N TYR A 343 3.89 -11.19 -24.36
CA TYR A 343 4.98 -11.60 -25.26
C TYR A 343 5.48 -13.00 -24.93
N ILE A 344 5.90 -13.73 -25.97
CA ILE A 344 6.52 -15.04 -25.83
C ILE A 344 7.97 -14.84 -25.35
N PRO A 345 8.37 -15.37 -24.18
CA PRO A 345 9.76 -15.27 -23.73
C PRO A 345 10.72 -15.97 -24.69
N VAL A 346 11.89 -15.37 -24.90
CA VAL A 346 12.95 -15.95 -25.75
C VAL A 346 14.11 -16.40 -24.88
N GLU A 347 14.49 -17.66 -24.99
CA GLU A 347 15.73 -18.20 -24.42
C GLU A 347 16.73 -18.48 -25.54
N ILE A 348 17.94 -17.93 -25.41
CA ILE A 348 18.96 -17.97 -26.46
C ILE A 348 20.35 -18.24 -25.89
N ALA A 349 21.11 -19.12 -26.54
CA ALA A 349 22.53 -19.25 -26.29
C ALA A 349 23.25 -18.00 -26.79
N VAL A 350 24.00 -17.32 -25.91
CA VAL A 350 24.66 -16.06 -26.24
C VAL A 350 25.73 -16.30 -27.33
N PRO A 351 25.63 -15.63 -28.49
CA PRO A 351 26.61 -15.82 -29.57
C PRO A 351 28.02 -15.36 -29.17
N GLU A 352 29.07 -15.96 -29.75
CA GLU A 352 30.46 -15.63 -29.40
C GLU A 352 30.84 -14.16 -29.65
N ASN A 353 30.19 -13.50 -30.61
CA ASN A 353 30.38 -12.07 -30.87
C ASN A 353 29.70 -11.16 -29.82
N GLY A 354 28.93 -11.75 -28.90
CA GLY A 354 28.21 -11.05 -27.84
C GLY A 354 27.10 -10.11 -28.35
N ILE A 355 26.51 -10.37 -29.52
CA ILE A 355 25.38 -9.58 -30.03
C ILE A 355 24.11 -10.40 -29.91
N ILE A 356 23.12 -9.84 -29.20
CA ILE A 356 21.77 -10.38 -29.06
C ILE A 356 20.83 -9.31 -29.59
N ASP A 357 20.32 -9.53 -30.80
CA ASP A 357 19.29 -8.72 -31.43
C ASP A 357 18.04 -9.62 -31.55
N VAL A 358 16.99 -9.26 -30.81
CA VAL A 358 15.81 -10.11 -30.62
C VAL A 358 14.54 -9.33 -30.91
N ASP A 359 13.75 -9.89 -31.80
CA ASP A 359 12.39 -9.46 -32.08
C ASP A 359 11.42 -10.32 -31.26
N LEU A 360 10.89 -9.78 -30.15
CA LEU A 360 9.91 -10.47 -29.31
C LEU A 360 8.55 -10.51 -30.00
N GLU A 361 7.93 -11.69 -29.99
CA GLU A 361 6.61 -11.91 -30.55
C GLU A 361 5.53 -11.67 -29.50
N ARG A 362 4.68 -10.66 -29.74
CA ARG A 362 3.45 -10.46 -28.98
C ARG A 362 2.39 -11.46 -29.47
N TRP A 363 1.99 -12.40 -28.61
CA TRP A 363 1.01 -13.43 -28.99
C TRP A 363 -0.43 -12.97 -28.77
N ILE A 364 -0.64 -11.97 -27.92
CA ILE A 364 -1.93 -11.32 -27.68
C ILE A 364 -1.72 -9.84 -27.32
N ASN A 365 -2.59 -8.96 -27.81
CA ASN A 365 -2.62 -7.55 -27.42
C ASN A 365 -3.90 -7.29 -26.64
N MET A 366 -3.82 -7.32 -25.32
CA MET A 366 -4.98 -7.16 -24.44
C MET A 366 -5.61 -5.76 -24.53
N PRO A 367 -4.84 -4.66 -24.64
CA PRO A 367 -5.39 -3.33 -24.93
C PRO A 367 -6.25 -3.23 -26.19
N ASP A 368 -5.87 -3.93 -27.28
CA ASP A 368 -6.68 -3.97 -28.51
C ASP A 368 -8.04 -4.68 -28.29
N LEU A 369 -8.11 -5.52 -27.26
CA LEU A 369 -9.32 -6.20 -26.79
C LEU A 369 -10.02 -5.43 -25.64
N GLY A 370 -9.53 -4.24 -25.27
CA GLY A 370 -10.07 -3.39 -24.20
C GLY A 370 -9.63 -3.77 -22.77
N TRP A 371 -8.71 -4.72 -22.62
CA TRP A 371 -8.24 -5.21 -21.33
C TRP A 371 -6.90 -4.60 -20.94
N TYR A 372 -6.79 -4.16 -19.67
CA TYR A 372 -5.60 -3.48 -19.16
C TYR A 372 -5.11 -4.13 -17.87
N SER A 373 -3.84 -4.55 -17.87
CA SER A 373 -3.18 -5.22 -16.74
C SER A 373 -2.87 -4.27 -15.58
N GLY A 374 -2.86 -4.78 -14.37
CA GLY A 374 -2.32 -4.05 -13.23
C GLY A 374 -2.04 -4.90 -12.00
N GLN A 375 -1.29 -4.31 -11.08
CA GLN A 375 -1.00 -4.84 -9.75
C GLN A 375 -1.45 -3.82 -8.71
N THR A 376 -2.27 -4.26 -7.75
CA THR A 376 -2.92 -3.37 -6.78
C THR A 376 -2.14 -3.16 -5.48
N HIS A 377 -1.09 -3.93 -5.25
CA HIS A 377 -0.35 -3.94 -3.99
C HIS A 377 1.13 -4.21 -4.24
N ILE A 378 1.92 -3.13 -4.27
CA ILE A 378 3.38 -3.17 -4.46
C ILE A 378 4.00 -2.29 -3.38
N HIS A 379 5.03 -2.78 -2.70
CA HIS A 379 5.84 -1.97 -1.80
C HIS A 379 7.23 -1.69 -2.34
N THR A 380 7.84 -0.60 -1.88
CA THR A 380 9.19 -0.17 -2.28
C THR A 380 10.24 -0.39 -1.18
N THR A 381 9.80 -0.66 0.05
CA THR A 381 10.55 -0.33 1.27
C THR A 381 11.33 -1.49 1.89
N ASP A 382 11.18 -2.72 1.41
CA ASP A 382 11.71 -3.89 2.10
C ASP A 382 12.78 -4.66 1.33
N VAL A 383 13.55 -3.91 0.55
CA VAL A 383 14.61 -4.51 -0.25
C VAL A 383 15.93 -3.77 -0.11
N GLY A 384 16.04 -2.77 0.77
CA GLY A 384 17.18 -1.84 0.65
C GLY A 384 17.24 -1.18 -0.74
N MET A 385 16.15 -1.27 -1.50
CA MET A 385 15.82 -0.28 -2.50
C MET A 385 15.57 0.98 -1.68
N PRO A 386 16.40 2.03 -1.82
CA PRO A 386 15.94 3.29 -1.31
C PRO A 386 14.60 3.54 -2.00
N VAL A 387 13.61 3.89 -1.19
CA VAL A 387 12.48 4.78 -1.44
C VAL A 387 12.55 5.59 -2.75
N HIS A 388 13.76 5.98 -3.15
CA HIS A 388 14.14 6.82 -4.28
C HIS A 388 14.40 6.10 -5.62
N LEU A 389 13.97 4.84 -5.85
CA LEU A 389 14.06 4.22 -7.19
C LEU A 389 12.92 4.64 -8.14
N ASP A 390 12.43 5.86 -7.93
CA ASP A 390 11.34 6.48 -8.65
C ASP A 390 11.62 6.60 -10.16
N LYS A 391 12.87 6.91 -10.53
CA LYS A 391 13.32 6.98 -11.92
C LYS A 391 13.29 5.65 -12.68
N ASP A 392 13.35 4.52 -11.97
CA ASP A 392 13.42 3.19 -12.58
C ASP A 392 12.03 2.50 -12.62
N TRP A 393 11.02 3.00 -11.90
CA TRP A 393 9.66 2.46 -11.99
C TRP A 393 9.09 2.43 -13.40
N PRO A 394 9.27 3.47 -14.25
CA PRO A 394 8.85 3.39 -15.64
C PRO A 394 9.46 2.18 -16.35
N LEU A 395 10.71 1.84 -16.05
CA LEU A 395 11.42 0.70 -16.63
C LEU A 395 10.84 -0.63 -16.15
N VAL A 396 10.58 -0.77 -14.85
CA VAL A 396 10.00 -2.00 -14.27
C VAL A 396 8.56 -2.21 -14.77
N THR A 397 7.72 -1.18 -14.70
CA THR A 397 6.31 -1.22 -15.14
C THR A 397 6.20 -1.57 -16.62
N GLN A 398 7.03 -0.98 -17.48
CA GLN A 398 7.04 -1.28 -18.93
C GLN A 398 7.64 -2.66 -19.23
N GLY A 399 8.73 -3.05 -18.57
CA GLY A 399 9.37 -4.36 -18.77
C GLY A 399 8.49 -5.53 -18.37
N GLU A 400 7.56 -5.31 -17.43
CA GLU A 400 6.58 -6.28 -17.01
C GLU A 400 5.22 -6.12 -17.72
N ASP A 401 5.11 -5.21 -18.70
CA ASP A 401 3.89 -4.86 -19.45
C ASP A 401 2.66 -4.65 -18.53
N LEU A 402 2.85 -3.84 -17.49
CA LEU A 402 1.81 -3.45 -16.54
C LEU A 402 1.21 -2.10 -16.93
N HIS A 403 -0.10 -2.04 -17.14
CA HIS A 403 -0.77 -0.78 -17.45
C HIS A 403 -1.00 0.06 -16.18
N VAL A 404 -1.22 -0.58 -15.02
CA VAL A 404 -1.33 0.11 -13.72
C VAL A 404 -0.41 -0.55 -12.67
N SER A 405 0.47 0.24 -12.07
CA SER A 405 1.29 -0.14 -10.91
C SER A 405 0.89 0.69 -9.69
N ALA A 406 0.23 0.07 -8.71
CA ALA A 406 -0.16 0.72 -7.46
C ALA A 406 0.90 0.45 -6.37
N ILE A 407 1.68 1.49 -6.07
CA ILE A 407 2.74 1.49 -5.07
C ILE A 407 2.16 1.98 -3.75
N LEU A 408 2.16 1.15 -2.71
CA LEU A 408 1.52 1.45 -1.45
C LEU A 408 2.54 1.91 -0.40
N THR A 409 2.20 3.02 0.25
CA THR A 409 2.93 3.56 1.40
C THR A 409 2.49 2.80 2.65
N LEU A 410 3.45 2.32 3.46
CA LEU A 410 3.18 1.63 4.72
C LEU A 410 3.98 2.23 5.88
N LYS A 411 3.63 1.85 7.12
CA LYS A 411 4.34 2.26 8.34
C LYS A 411 4.66 1.06 9.23
N GLY A 412 5.94 0.84 9.54
CA GLY A 412 6.39 -0.16 10.53
C GLY A 412 7.04 -1.42 9.95
N GLU A 413 7.51 -2.29 10.85
CA GLU A 413 8.12 -3.64 10.71
C GLU A 413 9.62 -3.73 11.06
N TRP A 414 10.46 -2.81 10.61
CA TRP A 414 11.92 -3.03 10.68
C TRP A 414 12.63 -2.32 11.84
N GLU A 415 13.62 -2.99 12.42
CA GLU A 415 14.49 -2.42 13.46
C GLU A 415 15.35 -1.26 12.96
N THR A 416 15.63 -1.26 11.67
CA THR A 416 16.51 -0.31 10.99
C THR A 416 15.78 0.93 10.51
N HIS A 417 14.45 0.97 10.44
CA HIS A 417 13.70 2.12 9.88
C HIS A 417 12.48 2.41 10.74
N ALA A 418 12.37 3.66 11.21
CA ALA A 418 11.29 4.07 12.06
C ALA A 418 9.99 4.28 11.31
N ILE A 419 10.01 4.95 10.15
CA ILE A 419 8.81 5.42 9.44
C ILE A 419 9.11 5.62 7.95
N TYR A 420 8.34 4.98 7.06
CA TYR A 420 8.33 5.21 5.59
C TYR A 420 7.09 5.95 5.09
N ALA A 421 6.31 6.44 6.04
CA ALA A 421 5.00 6.97 5.79
C ALA A 421 5.09 8.40 5.24
N ASN A 422 4.62 8.57 3.99
CA ASN A 422 4.60 9.82 3.21
C ASN A 422 5.93 10.12 2.49
N GLU A 423 6.36 9.20 1.65
CA GLU A 423 7.53 9.36 0.76
C GLU A 423 7.17 10.01 -0.57
N PHE A 424 5.98 9.78 -1.09
CA PHE A 424 5.50 10.42 -2.31
C PHE A 424 4.06 10.86 -2.10
N PRO A 425 3.61 11.94 -2.77
CA PRO A 425 2.21 12.32 -2.68
C PRO A 425 1.31 11.23 -3.26
N MET A 426 0.14 11.05 -2.66
CA MET A 426 -0.84 10.05 -3.07
C MET A 426 -1.37 10.31 -4.49
N GLY A 427 -1.79 9.24 -5.15
CA GLY A 427 -2.38 9.27 -6.50
C GLY A 427 -1.37 9.11 -7.63
N LYS A 428 -1.85 9.34 -8.87
CA LYS A 428 -1.07 9.18 -10.10
C LYS A 428 0.15 10.10 -10.11
N ARG A 429 1.32 9.54 -10.46
CA ARG A 429 2.56 10.31 -10.63
C ARG A 429 2.77 10.63 -12.10
N GLU A 430 2.56 11.89 -12.49
CA GLU A 430 2.71 12.30 -13.90
C GLU A 430 4.14 12.18 -14.41
N THR A 431 5.14 12.39 -13.54
CA THR A 431 6.56 12.31 -13.93
C THR A 431 6.99 10.90 -14.32
N PHE A 432 6.32 9.88 -13.81
CA PHE A 432 6.65 8.47 -14.06
C PHE A 432 5.63 7.76 -14.96
N SER A 433 4.44 8.33 -15.12
CA SER A 433 3.38 7.74 -15.94
C SER A 433 3.52 8.13 -17.41
N THR A 434 3.12 7.23 -18.28
CA THR A 434 2.87 7.49 -19.70
C THR A 434 1.38 7.38 -20.01
N THR A 435 1.00 7.50 -21.28
CA THR A 435 -0.37 7.25 -21.74
C THR A 435 -0.75 5.77 -21.72
N GLN A 436 0.22 4.85 -21.63
CA GLN A 436 0.02 3.40 -21.65
C GLN A 436 0.30 2.75 -20.29
N HIS A 437 1.14 3.37 -19.47
CA HIS A 437 1.59 2.81 -18.19
C HIS A 437 1.42 3.87 -17.10
N ILE A 438 0.57 3.59 -16.11
CA ILE A 438 0.24 4.48 -15.00
C ILE A 438 0.92 3.96 -13.75
N ILE A 439 1.68 4.84 -13.09
CA ILE A 439 2.23 4.60 -11.75
C ILE A 439 1.45 5.49 -10.78
N THR A 440 0.90 4.88 -9.74
CA THR A 440 0.11 5.57 -8.71
C THR A 440 0.59 5.19 -7.33
N TYR A 441 0.63 6.16 -6.43
CA TYR A 441 0.86 5.90 -5.02
C TYR A 441 -0.46 5.76 -4.27
N GLY A 442 -0.48 4.84 -3.33
CA GLY A 442 -1.58 4.56 -2.42
C GLY A 442 -1.04 4.29 -1.01
N GLU A 443 -1.84 3.64 -0.19
CA GLU A 443 -1.53 3.36 1.20
C GLU A 443 -1.88 1.92 1.52
N GLU A 444 -1.02 1.25 2.29
CA GLU A 444 -1.38 0.06 3.02
C GLU A 444 -1.57 0.45 4.50
N PHE A 445 -2.82 0.44 4.95
CA PHE A 445 -3.16 0.63 6.35
C PHE A 445 -3.05 -0.70 7.08
N ARG A 446 -2.45 -0.70 8.28
CA ARG A 446 -2.14 -1.95 8.98
C ARG A 446 -2.55 -1.99 10.44
N ASN A 447 -3.21 -3.09 10.80
CA ASN A 447 -3.33 -3.59 12.16
C ASN A 447 -3.28 -5.13 12.09
N ASN A 448 -2.36 -5.79 12.80
CA ASN A 448 -2.17 -7.24 12.60
C ASN A 448 -3.40 -8.07 13.00
N PRO A 449 -4.01 -7.85 14.19
CA PRO A 449 -5.29 -8.47 14.55
C PRO A 449 -6.43 -8.18 13.56
N TYR A 450 -6.63 -6.91 13.18
CA TYR A 450 -7.81 -6.50 12.40
C TYR A 450 -7.67 -6.82 10.91
N GLY A 451 -6.46 -6.73 10.38
CA GLY A 451 -6.13 -6.94 8.98
C GLY A 451 -5.32 -5.80 8.39
N HIS A 452 -4.69 -6.07 7.25
CA HIS A 452 -4.13 -5.01 6.41
C HIS A 452 -5.11 -4.65 5.30
N LEU A 453 -5.12 -3.37 4.95
CA LEU A 453 -6.00 -2.79 3.95
C LEU A 453 -5.15 -2.06 2.94
N ALA A 454 -5.42 -2.26 1.66
CA ALA A 454 -4.79 -1.53 0.58
C ALA A 454 -5.76 -0.49 0.00
N PHE A 455 -5.25 0.72 -0.22
CA PHE A 455 -6.00 1.83 -0.80
C PHE A 455 -5.32 2.32 -2.07
N MET A 456 -6.06 2.29 -3.16
CA MET A 456 -5.65 2.90 -4.41
C MET A 456 -6.48 4.16 -4.63
N GLY A 457 -5.93 5.18 -5.30
CA GLY A 457 -6.68 6.38 -5.70
C GLY A 457 -6.95 7.37 -4.57
N LEU A 458 -6.21 7.26 -3.46
CA LEU A 458 -6.20 8.28 -2.41
C LEU A 458 -5.71 9.62 -2.98
N LYS A 459 -6.23 10.70 -2.40
CA LYS A 459 -5.80 12.08 -2.68
C LYS A 459 -4.83 12.57 -1.62
N GLU A 460 -5.03 12.12 -0.39
CA GLU A 460 -4.22 12.43 0.77
C GLU A 460 -4.06 11.16 1.61
N LEU A 461 -2.88 10.99 2.20
CA LEU A 461 -2.57 9.88 3.09
C LEU A 461 -3.46 9.92 4.33
N ILE A 462 -4.00 8.79 4.75
CA ILE A 462 -4.84 8.69 5.94
C ILE A 462 -3.94 8.52 7.17
N GLN A 463 -4.36 9.10 8.30
CA GLN A 463 -3.63 8.98 9.57
C GLN A 463 -4.57 8.43 10.64
N PRO A 464 -4.10 7.50 11.50
CA PRO A 464 -2.79 6.85 11.45
C PRO A 464 -2.69 5.89 10.26
N ILE A 465 -1.46 5.63 9.78
CA ILE A 465 -1.20 4.70 8.67
C ILE A 465 -1.14 3.25 9.15
N SER A 466 -0.91 3.05 10.45
CA SER A 466 -1.03 1.74 11.08
C SER A 466 -1.33 1.94 12.56
N THR A 467 -2.09 1.04 13.17
CA THR A 467 -2.46 1.08 14.60
C THR A 467 -1.86 -0.08 15.37
N GLY A 468 -2.04 -0.08 16.69
CA GLY A 468 -1.44 -1.07 17.57
C GLY A 468 0.09 -1.08 17.48
N ALA A 469 0.70 -2.25 17.75
CA ALA A 469 2.15 -2.36 17.89
C ALA A 469 2.96 -2.17 16.59
N LEU A 470 2.32 -2.23 15.41
CA LEU A 470 3.01 -2.16 14.12
C LEU A 470 3.50 -0.75 13.78
N GLY A 471 2.70 0.28 14.03
CA GLY A 471 3.04 1.64 13.59
C GLY A 471 2.87 2.73 14.63
N GLU A 472 1.90 2.65 15.53
CA GLU A 472 1.82 3.55 16.68
C GLU A 472 2.46 2.85 17.88
N LEU A 473 3.79 2.88 18.00
CA LEU A 473 4.52 2.13 19.04
C LEU A 473 4.01 2.50 20.45
N GLY A 474 3.38 1.54 21.14
CA GLY A 474 2.70 1.74 22.43
C GLY A 474 1.35 2.45 22.35
N GLY A 475 0.81 2.63 21.16
CA GLY A 475 -0.50 3.21 20.86
C GLY A 475 -1.63 2.18 20.83
N PRO A 476 -2.88 2.66 20.79
CA PRO A 476 -4.05 1.79 20.88
C PRO A 476 -4.30 1.01 19.59
N ASP A 477 -5.05 -0.09 19.71
CA ASP A 477 -5.70 -0.81 18.62
C ASP A 477 -6.94 -0.03 18.15
N TYR A 478 -6.75 1.23 17.76
CA TYR A 478 -7.82 2.16 17.42
C TYR A 478 -7.33 3.20 16.40
N PRO A 479 -8.14 3.62 15.40
CA PRO A 479 -9.55 3.24 15.18
C PRO A 479 -9.76 1.84 14.57
N PRO A 480 -11.00 1.32 14.57
CA PRO A 480 -11.39 0.17 13.74
C PRO A 480 -11.07 0.42 12.26
N ASN A 481 -10.84 -0.65 11.51
CA ASN A 481 -10.66 -0.61 10.06
C ASN A 481 -11.80 0.11 9.35
N ALA A 482 -13.04 -0.08 9.80
CA ALA A 482 -14.24 0.55 9.23
C ALA A 482 -14.11 2.07 9.07
N ILE A 483 -13.52 2.77 10.05
CA ILE A 483 -13.35 4.24 10.01
C ILE A 483 -12.33 4.65 8.95
N ILE A 484 -11.25 3.88 8.81
CA ILE A 484 -10.21 4.13 7.82
C ILE A 484 -10.74 3.86 6.41
N LEU A 485 -11.51 2.78 6.24
CA LEU A 485 -12.16 2.44 4.98
C LEU A 485 -13.16 3.51 4.54
N GLU A 486 -14.00 4.01 5.45
CA GLU A 486 -14.94 5.09 5.17
C GLU A 486 -14.23 6.38 4.75
N GLU A 487 -13.10 6.71 5.39
CA GLU A 487 -12.27 7.85 5.00
C GLU A 487 -11.67 7.67 3.61
N ALA A 488 -11.15 6.47 3.29
CA ALA A 488 -10.65 6.16 1.96
C ALA A 488 -11.75 6.31 0.89
N MET A 489 -12.94 5.75 1.14
CA MET A 489 -14.10 5.90 0.26
C MET A 489 -14.53 7.36 0.12
N ARG A 490 -14.47 8.17 1.18
CA ARG A 490 -14.77 9.61 1.13
C ARG A 490 -13.81 10.37 0.20
N GLN A 491 -12.55 9.93 0.12
CA GLN A 491 -11.60 10.48 -0.86
C GLN A 491 -11.87 10.00 -2.29
N GLY A 492 -12.66 8.95 -2.47
CA GLY A 492 -12.91 8.27 -3.74
C GLY A 492 -11.91 7.15 -4.04
N ALA A 493 -11.21 6.66 -3.02
CA ALA A 493 -10.27 5.55 -3.12
C ALA A 493 -11.00 4.20 -3.22
N THR A 494 -10.30 3.21 -3.78
CA THR A 494 -10.77 1.82 -3.86
C THR A 494 -10.24 1.12 -2.63
N THR A 495 -11.11 0.45 -1.90
CA THR A 495 -10.76 -0.27 -0.67
C THR A 495 -10.55 -1.76 -0.94
N ILE A 496 -9.40 -2.26 -0.51
CA ILE A 496 -8.94 -3.62 -0.77
C ILE A 496 -8.61 -4.28 0.56
N ALA A 497 -9.18 -5.46 0.83
CA ALA A 497 -8.67 -6.33 1.88
C ALA A 497 -7.42 -7.05 1.34
N ALA A 498 -6.25 -6.70 1.87
CA ALA A 498 -4.96 -7.27 1.48
C ALA A 498 -4.84 -8.74 1.96
N HIS A 499 -4.01 -9.55 1.27
CA HIS A 499 -3.72 -10.96 1.60
C HIS A 499 -4.93 -11.73 2.16
N PHE A 500 -6.04 -11.65 1.43
CA PHE A 500 -7.41 -11.93 1.88
C PHE A 500 -7.59 -13.26 2.63
N GLY A 501 -8.28 -13.24 3.78
CA GLY A 501 -8.75 -14.45 4.47
C GLY A 501 -7.72 -15.16 5.34
N ASN A 502 -6.60 -14.53 5.70
CA ASN A 502 -5.49 -15.15 6.43
C ASN A 502 -5.84 -15.74 7.82
N PHE A 503 -6.96 -15.33 8.44
CA PHE A 503 -7.43 -15.76 9.78
C PHE A 503 -8.00 -17.19 9.85
N THR A 504 -8.15 -17.91 8.72
CA THR A 504 -8.97 -19.14 8.68
C THR A 504 -8.22 -20.46 8.55
N ARG A 505 -6.97 -20.46 8.06
CA ARG A 505 -6.18 -21.69 7.88
C ARG A 505 -5.16 -21.85 9.00
N GLY A 506 -5.57 -22.56 10.05
CA GLY A 506 -4.69 -22.97 11.14
C GLY A 506 -4.44 -21.92 12.22
N VAL A 507 -5.17 -20.80 12.17
CA VAL A 507 -5.10 -19.71 13.15
C VAL A 507 -6.27 -19.86 14.12
N GLU A 508 -6.03 -20.52 15.26
CA GLU A 508 -7.04 -20.65 16.33
C GLU A 508 -7.07 -19.42 17.26
N SER A 509 -5.91 -18.77 17.45
CA SER A 509 -5.67 -17.57 18.25
C SER A 509 -5.51 -16.31 17.39
N ILE A 510 -5.97 -15.16 17.89
CA ILE A 510 -5.60 -13.85 17.32
C ILE A 510 -4.21 -13.50 17.83
N GLU A 511 -3.25 -13.40 16.93
CA GLU A 511 -1.87 -13.04 17.24
C GLU A 511 -1.50 -11.72 16.53
N THR A 512 -0.69 -10.91 17.21
CA THR A 512 -0.22 -9.61 16.69
C THR A 512 1.11 -9.63 15.92
N PRO A 513 1.96 -10.68 15.91
CA PRO A 513 3.07 -10.79 14.96
C PRO A 513 2.62 -10.97 13.51
N TRP A 514 3.57 -10.87 12.56
CA TRP A 514 3.34 -11.23 11.17
C TRP A 514 3.24 -12.77 11.01
N PRO A 515 2.36 -13.29 10.14
CA PRO A 515 1.48 -12.57 9.22
C PRO A 515 0.21 -12.02 9.87
N SER A 516 -0.29 -10.88 9.37
CA SER A 516 -1.57 -10.31 9.82
C SER A 516 -2.69 -11.32 9.70
N THR A 517 -3.57 -11.36 10.70
CA THR A 517 -4.62 -12.37 10.76
C THR A 517 -5.91 -11.90 10.10
N GLY A 518 -6.32 -10.62 10.21
CA GLY A 518 -7.46 -10.12 9.41
C GLY A 518 -8.85 -10.35 10.00
N PHE A 519 -8.96 -10.45 11.34
CA PHE A 519 -10.21 -10.84 12.00
C PHE A 519 -11.34 -9.79 11.92
N GLU A 520 -11.05 -8.52 11.63
CA GLU A 520 -12.09 -7.47 11.41
C GLU A 520 -12.67 -7.54 9.99
N MET A 521 -11.95 -8.13 9.03
CA MET A 521 -12.34 -8.18 7.62
C MET A 521 -13.80 -8.64 7.38
N PRO A 522 -14.35 -9.68 8.06
CA PRO A 522 -15.76 -10.04 7.87
C PRO A 522 -16.74 -8.93 8.28
N VAL A 523 -16.40 -8.16 9.32
CA VAL A 523 -17.17 -6.97 9.77
C VAL A 523 -17.09 -5.89 8.70
N ASP A 524 -15.90 -5.58 8.21
CA ASP A 524 -15.67 -4.55 7.19
C ASP A 524 -16.43 -4.84 5.88
N ILE A 525 -16.47 -6.12 5.46
CA ILE A 525 -17.26 -6.58 4.31
C ILE A 525 -18.76 -6.44 4.57
N ALA A 526 -19.22 -6.83 5.77
CA ALA A 526 -20.63 -6.75 6.14
C ALA A 526 -21.16 -5.30 6.16
N LEU A 527 -20.31 -4.35 6.53
CA LEU A 527 -20.63 -2.91 6.50
C LEU A 527 -20.55 -2.30 5.10
N GLY A 528 -20.07 -3.05 4.09
CA GLY A 528 -19.93 -2.57 2.72
C GLY A 528 -18.72 -1.66 2.49
N ASN A 529 -17.74 -1.73 3.41
CA ASN A 529 -16.57 -0.85 3.42
C ASN A 529 -15.38 -1.44 2.63
N VAL A 530 -15.41 -2.74 2.29
CA VAL A 530 -14.41 -3.42 1.44
C VAL A 530 -15.00 -3.69 0.06
N GLN A 531 -14.36 -3.18 -0.99
CA GLN A 531 -14.80 -3.35 -2.38
C GLN A 531 -14.10 -4.53 -3.07
N LEU A 532 -12.83 -4.76 -2.76
CA LEU A 532 -12.00 -5.78 -3.39
C LEU A 532 -11.36 -6.76 -2.40
N ALA A 533 -11.15 -8.00 -2.84
CA ALA A 533 -10.46 -9.06 -2.15
C ALA A 533 -9.15 -9.40 -2.88
N GLU A 534 -7.99 -9.18 -2.27
CA GLU A 534 -6.70 -9.61 -2.83
C GLU A 534 -6.48 -11.11 -2.59
N ILE A 535 -6.91 -11.93 -3.55
CA ILE A 535 -6.90 -13.39 -3.39
C ILE A 535 -5.68 -14.06 -4.04
N TYR A 536 -4.96 -13.38 -4.96
CA TYR A 536 -3.70 -13.83 -5.54
C TYR A 536 -2.57 -12.84 -5.21
N GLY A 537 -1.57 -13.32 -4.49
CA GLY A 537 -0.44 -12.49 -4.05
C GLY A 537 0.45 -13.22 -3.05
N ASN A 538 1.04 -12.46 -2.13
CA ASN A 538 1.69 -12.98 -0.91
C ASN A 538 0.64 -13.32 0.17
N GLY A 539 -0.27 -14.24 -0.17
CA GLY A 539 -1.46 -14.54 0.64
C GLY A 539 -2.71 -14.65 -0.23
N GLY A 540 -3.88 -14.57 0.41
CA GLY A 540 -5.16 -14.71 -0.26
C GLY A 540 -5.69 -16.15 -0.26
N GLN A 541 -6.90 -16.33 0.26
CA GLN A 541 -7.55 -17.62 0.41
C GLN A 541 -8.82 -17.69 -0.45
N LEU A 542 -8.74 -18.46 -1.55
CA LEU A 542 -9.81 -18.60 -2.52
C LEU A 542 -11.10 -19.18 -1.91
N ASP A 543 -10.96 -20.14 -1.01
CA ASP A 543 -12.05 -20.75 -0.24
C ASP A 543 -12.77 -19.75 0.65
N ILE A 544 -12.05 -18.82 1.29
CA ILE A 544 -12.67 -17.77 2.10
C ILE A 544 -13.37 -16.73 1.24
N TRP A 545 -12.81 -16.40 0.08
CA TRP A 545 -13.50 -15.54 -0.87
C TRP A 545 -14.80 -16.19 -1.36
N TYR A 546 -14.78 -17.49 -1.68
CA TYR A 546 -16.01 -18.22 -2.00
C TYR A 546 -17.02 -18.20 -0.85
N ASP A 547 -16.59 -18.36 0.40
CA ASP A 547 -17.49 -18.27 1.56
C ASP A 547 -18.13 -16.88 1.70
N ILE A 548 -17.38 -15.80 1.44
CA ILE A 548 -17.92 -14.43 1.40
C ILE A 548 -18.94 -14.27 0.27
N LEU A 549 -18.64 -14.75 -0.93
CA LEU A 549 -19.58 -14.73 -2.04
C LEU A 549 -20.83 -15.59 -1.75
N ASN A 550 -20.65 -16.72 -1.06
CA ASN A 550 -21.74 -17.62 -0.63
C ASN A 550 -22.57 -17.03 0.51
N CYS A 551 -22.07 -16.05 1.26
CA CYS A 551 -22.88 -15.20 2.14
C CYS A 551 -23.75 -14.19 1.36
N GLY A 552 -23.55 -14.06 0.04
CA GLY A 552 -24.28 -13.16 -0.83
C GLY A 552 -23.63 -11.78 -0.98
N PHE A 553 -22.42 -11.58 -0.44
CA PHE A 553 -21.66 -10.36 -0.67
C PHE A 553 -21.09 -10.34 -2.08
N ARG A 554 -20.91 -9.13 -2.63
CA ARG A 554 -20.38 -8.90 -3.97
C ARG A 554 -19.04 -8.18 -3.87
N VAL A 555 -18.00 -8.94 -3.49
CA VAL A 555 -16.64 -8.44 -3.35
C VAL A 555 -15.82 -9.00 -4.51
N ALA A 556 -15.30 -8.12 -5.37
CA ALA A 556 -14.53 -8.55 -6.53
C ALA A 556 -13.10 -8.95 -6.14
N ALA A 557 -12.55 -9.96 -6.77
CA ALA A 557 -11.16 -10.38 -6.64
C ALA A 557 -10.20 -9.41 -7.36
N THR A 558 -9.04 -9.18 -6.75
CA THR A 558 -7.88 -8.50 -7.32
C THR A 558 -6.60 -9.29 -7.02
N ALA A 559 -5.48 -8.82 -7.57
CA ALA A 559 -4.17 -9.40 -7.39
C ALA A 559 -3.09 -8.33 -7.15
N GLY A 560 -2.21 -8.63 -6.21
CA GLY A 560 -1.08 -7.78 -5.86
C GLY A 560 0.02 -8.61 -5.20
N PRO A 561 1.29 -8.44 -5.61
CA PRO A 561 2.37 -9.27 -5.10
C PRO A 561 2.82 -8.99 -3.67
N ASP A 562 2.34 -7.90 -3.05
CA ASP A 562 2.75 -7.41 -1.73
C ASP A 562 4.20 -6.91 -1.67
N TRP A 563 5.13 -7.31 -2.56
CA TRP A 563 6.51 -6.77 -2.53
C TRP A 563 7.20 -6.67 -3.89
N THR A 564 7.03 -7.63 -4.78
CA THR A 564 7.89 -7.73 -5.98
C THR A 564 7.10 -7.97 -7.26
N ILE A 565 7.53 -7.33 -8.35
CA ILE A 565 6.75 -7.32 -9.59
C ILE A 565 6.98 -8.57 -10.47
N LYS A 566 8.14 -9.24 -10.37
CA LYS A 566 8.56 -10.33 -11.28
C LYS A 566 7.68 -11.58 -11.20
N ASP A 567 7.15 -11.99 -12.35
CA ASP A 567 6.35 -13.23 -12.52
C ASP A 567 5.16 -13.31 -11.53
N SER A 568 4.71 -12.14 -11.08
CA SER A 568 3.73 -11.99 -10.03
C SER A 568 2.29 -11.98 -10.57
N PRO A 569 1.32 -12.42 -9.75
CA PRO A 569 -0.07 -12.35 -10.14
C PRO A 569 -0.47 -10.90 -10.44
N ARG A 570 -1.38 -10.75 -11.40
CA ARG A 570 -1.91 -9.45 -11.83
C ARG A 570 -3.39 -9.59 -12.18
N VAL A 571 -4.07 -8.46 -12.27
CA VAL A 571 -5.46 -8.36 -12.69
C VAL A 571 -5.55 -7.69 -14.06
N TYR A 572 -6.39 -8.21 -14.95
CA TYR A 572 -6.78 -7.53 -16.19
C TYR A 572 -8.18 -6.97 -16.03
N VAL A 573 -8.36 -5.70 -16.35
CA VAL A 573 -9.64 -4.99 -16.25
C VAL A 573 -10.13 -4.61 -17.64
N GLN A 574 -11.38 -4.95 -17.96
CA GLN A 574 -12.06 -4.56 -19.19
C GLN A 574 -12.68 -3.17 -19.03
N LEU A 575 -12.45 -2.28 -20.00
CA LEU A 575 -12.98 -0.91 -19.96
C LEU A 575 -14.20 -0.68 -20.87
N ASP A 576 -14.62 -1.67 -21.65
CA ASP A 576 -15.82 -1.60 -22.49
C ASP A 576 -15.85 -0.35 -23.39
N GLY A 577 -14.75 -0.11 -24.09
CA GLY A 577 -14.58 1.02 -25.00
C GLY A 577 -14.32 2.38 -24.31
N GLN A 578 -14.25 2.45 -22.98
CA GLN A 578 -13.83 3.66 -22.29
C GLN A 578 -12.33 3.92 -22.45
N THR A 579 -11.96 5.20 -22.43
CA THR A 579 -10.54 5.61 -22.47
C THR A 579 -9.79 5.06 -21.27
N PHE A 580 -8.59 4.51 -21.51
CA PHE A 580 -7.69 4.11 -20.44
C PHE A 580 -7.27 5.31 -19.59
N THR A 581 -7.73 5.31 -18.35
CA THR A 581 -7.35 6.24 -17.29
C THR A 581 -7.35 5.47 -15.97
N LEU A 582 -6.60 5.95 -14.98
CA LEU A 582 -6.59 5.33 -13.65
C LEU A 582 -8.00 5.20 -13.09
N GLU A 583 -8.82 6.23 -13.23
CA GLU A 583 -10.19 6.27 -12.72
C GLU A 583 -11.12 5.25 -13.41
N ASN A 584 -11.07 5.15 -14.74
CA ASN A 584 -11.89 4.16 -15.46
C ASN A 584 -11.43 2.73 -15.14
N TRP A 585 -10.12 2.51 -15.03
CA TRP A 585 -9.54 1.24 -14.63
C TRP A 585 -10.00 0.81 -13.22
N ARG A 586 -9.94 1.72 -12.25
CA ARG A 586 -10.43 1.48 -10.88
C ARG A 586 -11.92 1.14 -10.87
N LYS A 587 -12.75 1.88 -11.60
CA LYS A 587 -14.19 1.62 -11.69
C LYS A 587 -14.52 0.28 -12.34
N GLY A 588 -13.79 -0.12 -13.38
CA GLY A 588 -13.94 -1.44 -13.99
C GLY A 588 -13.58 -2.55 -13.01
N LEU A 589 -12.49 -2.37 -12.25
CA LEU A 589 -12.05 -3.29 -11.22
C LEU A 589 -13.07 -3.43 -10.09
N GLU A 590 -13.56 -2.32 -9.55
CA GLU A 590 -14.61 -2.27 -8.50
C GLU A 590 -15.91 -2.95 -8.93
N LYS A 591 -16.27 -2.85 -10.21
CA LYS A 591 -17.43 -3.56 -10.76
C LYS A 591 -17.20 -5.05 -10.91
N GLY A 592 -15.96 -5.53 -10.79
CA GLY A 592 -15.61 -6.92 -11.07
C GLY A 592 -15.51 -7.23 -12.57
N GLN A 593 -15.36 -6.23 -13.44
CA GLN A 593 -15.13 -6.44 -14.88
C GLN A 593 -13.68 -6.84 -15.15
N SER A 594 -13.24 -7.91 -14.49
CA SER A 594 -11.84 -8.30 -14.44
C SER A 594 -11.63 -9.81 -14.26
N PHE A 595 -10.40 -10.25 -14.53
CA PHE A 595 -9.91 -11.57 -14.10
C PHE A 595 -8.50 -11.44 -13.53
N ILE A 596 -8.17 -12.32 -12.59
CA ILE A 596 -6.84 -12.42 -12.00
C ILE A 596 -6.06 -13.57 -12.64
N THR A 597 -4.75 -13.40 -12.81
CA THR A 597 -3.93 -14.38 -13.53
C THR A 597 -2.46 -14.38 -13.10
N ARG A 598 -1.81 -15.53 -13.25
CA ARG A 598 -0.35 -15.75 -13.21
C ARG A 598 0.23 -16.08 -14.59
N GLY A 599 -0.55 -15.91 -15.66
CA GLY A 599 -0.13 -16.19 -17.04
C GLY A 599 -1.32 -16.27 -18.01
N PRO A 600 -2.27 -17.21 -17.80
CA PRO A 600 -3.36 -17.42 -18.75
C PRO A 600 -4.29 -16.22 -18.92
N MET A 601 -4.72 -15.97 -20.16
CA MET A 601 -5.75 -14.98 -20.46
C MET A 601 -7.12 -15.66 -20.42
N LEU A 602 -7.98 -15.25 -19.48
CA LEU A 602 -9.26 -15.88 -19.24
C LEU A 602 -10.41 -14.98 -19.69
N PHE A 603 -11.18 -15.44 -20.66
CA PHE A 603 -12.40 -14.79 -21.14
C PHE A 603 -13.61 -15.57 -20.64
N PHE A 604 -14.63 -14.86 -20.14
CA PHE A 604 -15.80 -15.45 -19.51
C PHE A 604 -17.00 -14.54 -19.66
N GLU A 605 -18.11 -15.08 -20.15
CA GLU A 605 -19.41 -14.42 -20.28
C GLU A 605 -20.54 -15.42 -20.00
N VAL A 606 -21.68 -14.92 -19.52
CA VAL A 606 -22.92 -15.69 -19.34
C VAL A 606 -24.06 -14.92 -20.00
N ASP A 607 -24.73 -15.50 -21.00
CA ASP A 607 -25.75 -14.82 -21.82
C ASP A 607 -25.27 -13.44 -22.32
N ALA A 608 -24.03 -13.39 -22.82
CA ALA A 608 -23.33 -12.17 -23.27
C ALA A 608 -23.17 -11.08 -22.18
N GLN A 609 -23.36 -11.42 -20.91
CA GLN A 609 -23.01 -10.56 -19.78
C GLN A 609 -21.56 -10.84 -19.34
N VAL A 610 -20.86 -9.77 -18.96
CA VAL A 610 -19.46 -9.80 -18.53
C VAL A 610 -19.35 -9.98 -17.00
N PRO A 611 -18.18 -10.37 -16.47
CA PRO A 611 -17.91 -10.40 -15.03
C PRO A 611 -18.37 -9.11 -14.33
N GLY A 612 -18.95 -9.24 -13.15
CA GLY A 612 -19.56 -8.13 -12.41
C GLY A 612 -21.04 -7.86 -12.69
N SER A 613 -21.57 -8.37 -13.80
CA SER A 613 -23.00 -8.23 -14.14
C SER A 613 -23.91 -9.02 -13.18
N VAL A 614 -25.18 -8.62 -13.16
CA VAL A 614 -26.26 -9.29 -12.43
C VAL A 614 -27.33 -9.73 -13.42
N ILE A 615 -27.63 -11.03 -13.46
CA ILE A 615 -28.71 -11.61 -14.24
C ILE A 615 -29.93 -11.77 -13.33
N SER A 616 -31.01 -11.05 -13.64
CA SER A 616 -32.28 -11.17 -12.91
C SER A 616 -33.14 -12.31 -13.47
N VAL A 617 -33.63 -13.18 -12.59
CA VAL A 617 -34.44 -14.35 -12.94
C VAL A 617 -35.75 -14.33 -12.16
N GLU A 618 -36.89 -14.35 -12.85
CA GLU A 618 -38.20 -14.36 -12.20
C GLU A 618 -38.50 -15.70 -11.52
N LYS A 619 -38.27 -16.81 -12.23
CA LYS A 619 -38.48 -18.19 -11.77
C LYS A 619 -37.52 -19.13 -12.49
N GLY A 620 -37.15 -20.23 -11.84
CA GLY A 620 -36.33 -21.28 -12.46
C GLY A 620 -36.97 -22.67 -12.39
N PRO A 621 -36.18 -23.71 -12.73
CA PRO A 621 -34.79 -23.64 -13.19
C PRO A 621 -34.65 -22.85 -14.52
N VAL A 622 -33.51 -22.19 -14.72
CA VAL A 622 -33.16 -21.49 -15.97
C VAL A 622 -31.91 -22.09 -16.58
N GLN A 623 -31.87 -22.15 -17.90
CA GLN A 623 -30.69 -22.54 -18.67
C GLN A 623 -29.98 -21.28 -19.16
N LEU A 624 -28.67 -21.21 -18.94
CA LEU A 624 -27.82 -20.09 -19.34
C LEU A 624 -26.72 -20.59 -20.27
N GLU A 625 -26.39 -19.81 -21.29
CA GLU A 625 -25.24 -20.06 -22.17
C GLU A 625 -24.00 -19.41 -21.55
N VAL A 626 -22.97 -20.22 -21.30
CA VAL A 626 -21.66 -19.76 -20.84
C VAL A 626 -20.70 -19.78 -22.02
N SER A 627 -20.06 -18.64 -22.29
CA SER A 627 -18.95 -18.52 -23.23
C SER A 627 -17.65 -18.35 -22.44
N THR A 628 -16.70 -19.27 -22.59
CA THR A 628 -15.43 -19.19 -21.87
C THR A 628 -14.25 -19.72 -22.67
N GLU A 629 -13.08 -19.13 -22.46
CA GLU A 629 -11.85 -19.51 -23.13
C GLU A 629 -10.65 -19.09 -22.27
N ALA A 630 -9.73 -20.02 -22.00
CA ALA A 630 -8.46 -19.73 -21.35
C ALA A 630 -7.31 -19.97 -22.35
N LEU A 631 -6.48 -18.95 -22.57
CA LEU A 631 -5.41 -18.95 -23.56
C LEU A 631 -4.03 -18.77 -22.93
N MET A 632 -3.07 -19.51 -23.48
CA MET A 632 -1.64 -19.38 -23.25
C MET A 632 -0.92 -19.36 -24.61
N PRO A 633 0.36 -18.94 -24.68
CA PRO A 633 1.12 -18.99 -25.94
C PRO A 633 1.11 -20.36 -26.65
N ASP A 634 1.03 -21.46 -25.89
CA ASP A 634 1.06 -22.83 -26.38
C ASP A 634 -0.32 -23.44 -26.66
N GLY A 635 -1.41 -22.72 -26.40
CA GLY A 635 -2.76 -23.12 -26.77
C GLY A 635 -3.84 -22.85 -25.71
N LYS A 636 -4.87 -23.70 -25.73
CA LYS A 636 -6.04 -23.57 -24.84
C LYS A 636 -5.86 -24.41 -23.58
N LEU A 637 -6.27 -23.85 -22.45
CA LEU A 637 -6.37 -24.59 -21.18
C LEU A 637 -7.81 -25.05 -20.92
N PRO A 638 -8.01 -26.20 -20.23
CA PRO A 638 -9.31 -26.55 -19.69
C PRO A 638 -9.82 -25.49 -18.70
N VAL A 639 -11.11 -25.21 -18.78
CA VAL A 639 -11.81 -24.25 -17.91
C VAL A 639 -12.86 -24.97 -17.08
N GLU A 640 -12.86 -24.70 -15.79
CA GLU A 640 -13.93 -25.06 -14.88
C GLU A 640 -14.93 -23.90 -14.76
N ILE A 641 -16.21 -24.20 -15.02
CA ILE A 641 -17.33 -23.29 -14.77
C ILE A 641 -17.92 -23.65 -13.41
N LEU A 642 -17.96 -22.68 -12.51
CA LEU A 642 -18.42 -22.85 -11.13
C LEU A 642 -19.76 -22.19 -10.91
N PHE A 643 -20.57 -22.78 -10.04
CA PHE A 643 -21.70 -22.13 -9.41
C PHE A 643 -21.59 -22.29 -7.89
N ASN A 644 -21.56 -21.18 -7.16
CA ASN A 644 -21.39 -21.15 -5.70
C ASN A 644 -20.21 -22.03 -5.20
N GLY A 645 -19.09 -22.01 -5.94
CA GLY A 645 -17.87 -22.76 -5.63
C GLY A 645 -17.87 -24.23 -6.08
N LYS A 646 -19.00 -24.76 -6.59
CA LYS A 646 -19.10 -26.13 -7.12
C LYS A 646 -18.87 -26.12 -8.63
N VAL A 647 -18.00 -27.01 -9.11
CA VAL A 647 -17.75 -27.18 -10.55
C VAL A 647 -18.96 -27.83 -11.21
N LEU A 648 -19.59 -27.13 -12.16
CA LEU A 648 -20.70 -27.65 -12.97
C LEU A 648 -20.19 -28.30 -14.26
N VAL A 649 -19.16 -27.71 -14.87
CA VAL A 649 -18.59 -28.14 -16.14
C VAL A 649 -17.08 -27.98 -16.09
N ASN A 650 -16.34 -28.92 -16.66
CA ASN A 650 -14.91 -28.81 -16.97
C ASN A 650 -14.74 -29.10 -18.46
N THR A 651 -14.27 -28.13 -19.24
CA THR A 651 -14.31 -28.19 -20.70
C THR A 651 -13.18 -27.39 -21.36
N THR A 652 -12.87 -27.72 -22.61
CA THR A 652 -12.08 -26.88 -23.53
C THR A 652 -12.95 -26.24 -24.63
N GLU A 653 -14.25 -26.57 -24.64
CA GLU A 653 -15.22 -26.01 -25.57
C GLU A 653 -15.55 -24.56 -25.22
N LYS A 654 -15.64 -23.71 -26.25
CA LYS A 654 -15.89 -22.28 -26.05
C LYS A 654 -17.28 -21.99 -25.46
N LYS A 655 -18.25 -22.84 -25.72
CA LYS A 655 -19.64 -22.68 -25.27
C LYS A 655 -20.10 -23.88 -24.46
N SER A 656 -20.80 -23.62 -23.37
CA SER A 656 -21.44 -24.62 -22.52
C SER A 656 -22.82 -24.15 -22.07
N LEU A 657 -23.74 -25.08 -21.81
CA LEU A 657 -25.03 -24.78 -21.20
C LEU A 657 -25.00 -25.24 -19.75
N ILE A 658 -25.42 -24.38 -18.84
CA ILE A 658 -25.59 -24.70 -17.42
C ILE A 658 -27.04 -24.49 -17.01
N THR A 659 -27.49 -25.23 -16.01
CA THR A 659 -28.82 -25.07 -15.41
C THR A 659 -28.65 -24.66 -13.97
N ILE A 660 -29.33 -23.59 -13.58
CA ILE A 660 -29.35 -23.09 -12.20
C ILE A 660 -30.80 -22.87 -11.73
N ASP A 661 -31.04 -23.00 -10.44
CA ASP A 661 -32.37 -22.92 -9.84
C ASP A 661 -32.45 -22.03 -8.59
N ASP A 662 -31.35 -21.37 -8.22
CA ASP A 662 -31.30 -20.44 -7.10
C ASP A 662 -30.32 -19.28 -7.34
N SER A 663 -30.41 -18.24 -6.51
CA SER A 663 -29.48 -17.12 -6.57
C SER A 663 -28.08 -17.51 -6.13
N GLY A 664 -27.09 -16.83 -6.69
CA GLY A 664 -25.70 -17.11 -6.41
C GLY A 664 -24.78 -16.40 -7.37
N TRP A 665 -23.64 -17.02 -7.63
CA TRP A 665 -22.62 -16.51 -8.51
C TRP A 665 -22.08 -17.62 -9.41
N ILE A 666 -21.74 -17.24 -10.64
CA ILE A 666 -21.09 -18.08 -11.64
C ILE A 666 -19.71 -17.49 -11.90
N ALA A 667 -18.67 -18.32 -11.91
CA ALA A 667 -17.33 -17.89 -12.31
C ALA A 667 -16.68 -18.94 -13.21
N ALA A 668 -15.60 -18.54 -13.89
CA ALA A 668 -14.72 -19.45 -14.61
C ALA A 668 -13.34 -19.44 -13.97
N ARG A 669 -12.66 -20.59 -13.96
CA ARG A 669 -11.24 -20.67 -13.58
C ARG A 669 -10.50 -21.71 -14.40
N CYS A 670 -9.20 -21.52 -14.51
CA CYS A 670 -8.28 -22.53 -15.03
C CYS A 670 -7.04 -22.56 -14.12
N GLU A 671 -6.09 -23.43 -14.43
CA GLU A 671 -4.82 -23.43 -13.72
C GLU A 671 -4.11 -22.07 -13.90
N GLY A 672 -3.98 -21.31 -12.82
CA GLY A 672 -3.28 -20.02 -12.83
C GLY A 672 -4.13 -18.78 -13.13
N ALA A 673 -5.45 -18.91 -13.39
CA ALA A 673 -6.33 -17.75 -13.58
C ALA A 673 -7.76 -17.97 -13.06
N HIS A 674 -8.41 -16.89 -12.63
CA HIS A 674 -9.77 -16.91 -12.11
C HIS A 674 -10.54 -15.64 -12.53
N SER A 675 -11.76 -15.78 -13.02
CA SER A 675 -12.61 -14.63 -13.37
C SER A 675 -13.22 -14.02 -12.12
N ASN A 676 -13.59 -12.74 -12.16
CA ASN A 676 -14.62 -12.28 -11.23
C ASN A 676 -15.98 -12.91 -11.54
N PRO A 677 -16.91 -12.97 -10.58
CA PRO A 677 -18.18 -13.65 -10.76
C PRO A 677 -19.19 -12.83 -11.57
N ILE A 678 -20.11 -13.54 -12.23
CA ILE A 678 -21.39 -13.02 -12.70
C ILE A 678 -22.44 -13.45 -11.68
N TYR A 679 -23.23 -12.52 -11.19
CA TYR A 679 -24.24 -12.79 -10.16
C TYR A 679 -25.58 -13.16 -10.80
N VAL A 680 -26.34 -14.03 -10.14
CA VAL A 680 -27.69 -14.39 -10.56
C VAL A 680 -28.64 -14.16 -9.40
N ASP A 681 -29.66 -13.33 -9.63
CA ASP A 681 -30.66 -12.94 -8.65
C ASP A 681 -32.05 -13.47 -9.03
N PHE A 682 -32.50 -14.47 -8.29
CA PHE A 682 -33.87 -14.99 -8.35
C PHE A 682 -34.82 -14.13 -7.51
N ALA A 683 -35.96 -13.75 -8.11
CA ALA A 683 -36.99 -12.96 -7.45
C ALA A 683 -37.46 -13.62 -6.14
N GLY A 684 -37.40 -12.87 -5.03
CA GLY A 684 -37.78 -13.36 -3.70
C GLY A 684 -36.80 -14.35 -3.05
N ARG A 685 -35.66 -14.65 -3.70
CA ARG A 685 -34.64 -15.59 -3.21
C ARG A 685 -33.24 -14.96 -3.19
N ALA A 686 -33.03 -13.82 -2.54
CA ALA A 686 -31.70 -13.18 -2.49
C ALA A 686 -30.60 -14.14 -2.00
N ALA A 687 -29.40 -14.11 -2.61
CA ALA A 687 -28.27 -15.02 -2.32
C ALA A 687 -27.83 -15.04 -0.83
N GLY A 688 -27.11 -16.09 -0.41
CA GLY A 688 -26.67 -16.28 0.97
C GLY A 688 -27.01 -17.65 1.54
N TYR A 689 -26.03 -18.32 2.15
CA TYR A 689 -26.14 -19.59 2.85
C TYR A 689 -25.82 -19.44 4.34
N ALA A 690 -26.45 -20.25 5.19
CA ALA A 690 -26.26 -20.19 6.65
C ALA A 690 -24.86 -20.65 7.06
N GLU A 691 -24.39 -21.77 6.50
CA GLU A 691 -23.12 -22.40 6.91
C GLU A 691 -21.88 -21.48 6.80
N PRO A 692 -21.61 -20.79 5.67
CA PRO A 692 -20.51 -19.83 5.61
C PRO A 692 -20.73 -18.62 6.54
N ALA A 693 -21.96 -18.16 6.72
CA ALA A 693 -22.26 -17.05 7.62
C ALA A 693 -22.02 -17.41 9.10
N GLU A 694 -22.33 -18.66 9.50
CA GLU A 694 -22.03 -19.19 10.84
C GLU A 694 -20.52 -19.26 11.10
N ARG A 695 -19.72 -19.64 10.08
CA ARG A 695 -18.26 -19.58 10.18
C ARG A 695 -17.77 -18.17 10.49
N PHE A 696 -18.25 -17.17 9.76
CA PHE A 696 -17.85 -15.77 10.00
C PHE A 696 -18.34 -15.23 11.35
N ILE A 697 -19.51 -15.64 11.85
CA ILE A 697 -19.93 -15.28 13.22
C ILE A 697 -18.91 -15.79 14.24
N SER A 698 -18.41 -17.02 14.10
CA SER A 698 -17.40 -17.54 15.03
C SER A 698 -16.11 -16.71 15.02
N ILE A 699 -15.71 -16.19 13.87
CA ILE A 699 -14.53 -15.32 13.71
C ILE A 699 -14.79 -13.96 14.37
N ILE A 700 -15.96 -13.37 14.11
CA ILE A 700 -16.39 -12.09 14.70
C ILE A 700 -16.48 -12.18 16.23
N ASP A 701 -16.96 -13.30 16.76
CA ASP A 701 -17.03 -13.52 18.21
C ASP A 701 -15.64 -13.60 18.85
N ARG A 702 -14.69 -14.28 18.19
CA ARG A 702 -13.29 -14.31 18.64
C ARG A 702 -12.66 -12.92 18.65
N LEU A 703 -12.92 -12.10 17.62
CA LEU A 703 -12.46 -10.71 17.61
C LEU A 703 -13.06 -9.93 18.78
N ALA A 704 -14.36 -10.09 19.05
CA ALA A 704 -15.03 -9.40 20.15
C ALA A 704 -14.40 -9.77 21.51
N ASP A 705 -14.06 -11.04 21.71
CA ASP A 705 -13.42 -11.50 22.95
C ASP A 705 -11.99 -10.98 23.07
N TRP A 706 -11.21 -11.01 21.98
CA TRP A 706 -9.88 -10.39 21.96
C TRP A 706 -9.92 -8.88 22.26
N VAL A 707 -10.88 -8.14 21.69
CA VAL A 707 -11.07 -6.71 22.01
C VAL A 707 -11.39 -6.49 23.48
N LYS A 708 -12.15 -7.41 24.12
CA LYS A 708 -12.47 -7.31 25.55
C LYS A 708 -11.26 -7.59 26.44
N GLU A 709 -10.43 -8.55 26.06
CA GLU A 709 -9.44 -9.16 26.96
C GLU A 709 -8.00 -8.73 26.67
N LYS A 710 -7.67 -8.44 25.41
CA LYS A 710 -6.30 -8.29 24.90
C LYS A 710 -6.04 -6.97 24.17
N GLY A 711 -7.07 -6.38 23.57
CA GLY A 711 -6.95 -5.10 22.85
C GLY A 711 -6.52 -3.95 23.76
N LEU A 712 -5.57 -3.14 23.29
CA LEU A 712 -5.09 -1.94 23.99
C LEU A 712 -5.91 -0.73 23.53
N PHE A 713 -6.55 -0.04 24.47
CA PHE A 713 -7.31 1.18 24.21
C PHE A 713 -6.92 2.25 25.23
N ASP A 714 -6.93 3.52 24.81
CA ASP A 714 -6.66 4.64 25.73
C ASP A 714 -7.89 5.00 26.56
N THR A 715 -9.09 4.76 26.03
CA THR A 715 -10.36 5.02 26.73
C THR A 715 -11.36 3.88 26.55
N GLU A 716 -12.25 3.73 27.53
CA GLU A 716 -13.37 2.78 27.43
C GLU A 716 -14.33 3.12 26.28
N ASP A 717 -14.45 4.40 25.90
CA ASP A 717 -15.26 4.82 24.76
C ASP A 717 -14.71 4.28 23.43
N GLN A 718 -13.38 4.25 23.25
CA GLN A 718 -12.76 3.64 22.07
C GLN A 718 -13.06 2.13 22.00
N LYS A 719 -12.89 1.43 23.13
CA LYS A 719 -13.20 0.01 23.24
C LYS A 719 -14.67 -0.27 22.96
N LYS A 720 -15.57 0.53 23.53
CA LYS A 720 -17.01 0.42 23.28
C LYS A 720 -17.32 0.66 21.80
N HIS A 721 -16.72 1.67 21.18
CA HIS A 721 -16.92 1.96 19.76
C HIS A 721 -16.49 0.77 18.88
N MET A 722 -15.33 0.17 19.16
CA MET A 722 -14.87 -1.05 18.47
C MET A 722 -15.90 -2.19 18.58
N LEU A 723 -16.40 -2.46 19.79
CA LEU A 723 -17.40 -3.50 20.02
C LEU A 723 -18.73 -3.19 19.32
N ASP A 724 -19.17 -1.92 19.29
CA ASP A 724 -20.37 -1.50 18.58
C ASP A 724 -20.24 -1.73 17.06
N VAL A 725 -19.05 -1.53 16.48
CA VAL A 725 -18.76 -1.81 15.05
C VAL A 725 -18.82 -3.33 14.77
N ILE A 726 -18.17 -4.13 15.62
CA ILE A 726 -18.19 -5.60 15.56
C ILE A 726 -19.64 -6.12 15.61
N ASP A 727 -20.46 -5.60 16.52
CA ASP A 727 -21.85 -6.00 16.69
C ASP A 727 -22.71 -5.69 15.45
N GLN A 728 -22.47 -4.54 14.79
CA GLN A 728 -23.14 -4.19 13.54
C GLN A 728 -22.82 -5.19 12.42
N GLY A 729 -21.55 -5.54 12.23
CA GLY A 729 -21.16 -6.57 11.26
C GLY A 729 -21.77 -7.93 11.58
N ARG A 730 -21.75 -8.35 12.85
CA ARG A 730 -22.35 -9.61 13.31
C ARG A 730 -23.83 -9.72 12.92
N GLU A 731 -24.58 -8.63 13.07
CA GLU A 731 -26.02 -8.62 12.80
C GLU A 731 -26.33 -8.84 11.31
N VAL A 732 -25.47 -8.39 10.40
CA VAL A 732 -25.61 -8.68 8.96
C VAL A 732 -25.54 -10.18 8.69
N TYR A 733 -24.57 -10.90 9.28
CA TYR A 733 -24.46 -12.35 9.13
C TYR A 733 -25.63 -13.11 9.76
N ARG A 734 -26.14 -12.67 10.91
CA ARG A 734 -27.36 -13.25 11.51
C ARG A 734 -28.57 -13.12 10.59
N ASN A 735 -28.71 -11.97 9.93
CA ASN A 735 -29.76 -11.77 8.94
C ASN A 735 -29.62 -12.69 7.72
N ILE A 736 -28.38 -12.98 7.29
CA ILE A 736 -28.11 -13.96 6.22
C ILE A 736 -28.55 -15.37 6.66
N ILE A 737 -28.22 -15.80 7.88
CA ILE A 737 -28.61 -17.11 8.43
C ILE A 737 -30.14 -17.24 8.51
N ASN A 738 -30.81 -16.22 9.06
CA ASN A 738 -32.27 -16.19 9.17
C ASN A 738 -32.95 -16.27 7.79
N ARG A 739 -32.41 -15.53 6.81
CA ARG A 739 -32.90 -15.57 5.42
C ARG A 739 -32.69 -16.94 4.78
N ALA A 740 -31.50 -17.52 4.91
CA ALA A 740 -31.18 -18.83 4.35
C ALA A 740 -32.08 -19.93 4.94
N THR A 741 -32.34 -19.88 6.24
CA THR A 741 -33.26 -20.80 6.94
C THR A 741 -34.69 -20.65 6.43
N THR A 742 -35.16 -19.41 6.24
CA THR A 742 -36.52 -19.14 5.72
C THR A 742 -36.68 -19.63 4.27
N LEU A 743 -35.60 -19.61 3.49
CA LEU A 743 -35.58 -20.08 2.10
C LEU A 743 -35.32 -21.58 1.93
N ASP A 744 -35.15 -22.32 3.04
CA ASP A 744 -34.74 -23.74 3.08
C ASP A 744 -33.50 -24.04 2.21
N ARG A 745 -32.50 -23.13 2.26
CA ARG A 745 -31.25 -23.33 1.52
C ARG A 745 -30.33 -24.31 2.23
N LYS A 746 -29.84 -25.28 1.47
CA LYS A 746 -28.80 -26.22 1.89
C LYS A 746 -27.54 -25.92 1.09
N TYR A 747 -26.41 -25.81 1.79
CA TYR A 747 -25.12 -25.52 1.19
C TYR A 747 -24.61 -26.69 0.35
#